data_AF-A0A9D7GR80-F1
#
_entry.id   AF-A0A9D7GR80-F1
#
_cell.length_a   1.000
_cell.length_b   1.000
_cell.length_c   1.000
_cell.angle_alpha   90.00
_cell.angle_beta   90.00
_cell.angle_gamma   90.00
#
_symmetry.space_group_name_H-M   'P 1'
#
loop_
_entity.id
_entity.type
_entity.pdbx_description
1 polymer ?
#
loop_
_entity_poly.entity_id
_entity_poly.type
_entity_poly.pdbx_seq_one_letter_code
_entity_poly.pdbx_strand_id
1 'polypeptide(L)'
;MSSHRGWKPVALSLLACLGAVACAPDDPVSPVLPIATQPPVAFATVGTTSDPAGVAFLPPLGPPTTPGTAAPLDRAALPFLVAEICEWNGIACALPLVRRIPASPDGIQVAPNGDLFEANWRVRGTGVRAGATYRLRILASGQEMGSVDFRVVNPEPRVNPLPPGQVLLNSTLAIRFTLATGVGQPAGAAGGTISLAGGQVALDVPAGALPKTTFLTALPASSQLPAGGPAVVPGTAWDFGPSGTQFAQPVTMTIAYDPAQLPNGVVESELRIHKLVNGAYVQQNAGAVDLTTHTVSAQVTSFSVYVLLQRQFPGSQEDLTGPMVQSVLVLDAASGQYGMATTLDVSGADVTLTARIAITDDISGVNLIYVIYRSPSGRQVRYPCRPDQSGITPPPNSGSDTNGEWDCVSTWPRYGEPGLWIPNTVQVQDRVGNWSFYYAYTSGGTLCLSPTGAPCLGLPQITVVSSPADITPPVAVSLQVSLDAQPRNFGGSVSLDVSASGRYIVFGLQATDDLSGLAQGTPWSVGSPYVYLGLTGPSRQNVSSTCWLNQGTTVNGFFECYAYVPQLAENGTWTVNYLILTDRVGNRDQYYQNATGQFCSQLNVTQCIIPPTVQVSSVGDANAPLLQTVSLSVNNNVVTGALTVTDDLSGATNAYLYYRSATSTQTQYCWASRTSGTALNGDWSCDVTFSQYAARGQWFLEAVYLYDAAGNTRAYQRQQGSTDTMCYYPPTGAVCQAFGSLEVIVQ
;
A
#
# COMPACT_ATOMS: atom_id res chain seq x y z
N MET A 1 34.87 46.64 16.61
CA MET A 1 36.03 46.44 17.50
C MET A 1 36.49 45.01 17.36
N SER A 2 37.71 44.88 16.83
CA SER A 2 38.67 43.76 16.87
C SER A 2 38.19 42.31 16.69
N SER A 3 38.79 41.46 15.86
CA SER A 3 39.89 41.65 14.90
C SER A 3 40.15 40.32 14.21
N HIS A 4 40.31 40.37 12.88
CA HIS A 4 41.42 39.77 12.10
C HIS A 4 41.66 38.25 12.16
N ARG A 5 42.12 37.56 11.12
CA ARG A 5 42.65 37.85 9.77
C ARG A 5 42.78 36.44 9.14
N GLY A 6 42.51 36.24 7.85
CA GLY A 6 43.47 36.47 6.76
C GLY A 6 44.11 35.13 6.34
N TRP A 7 44.54 34.87 5.11
CA TRP A 7 44.73 35.70 3.93
C TRP A 7 44.95 34.82 2.68
N LYS A 8 44.96 35.51 1.53
CA LYS A 8 44.92 35.11 0.11
C LYS A 8 46.19 34.43 -0.46
N PRO A 9 46.13 33.92 -1.72
CA PRO A 9 47.14 33.08 -2.37
C PRO A 9 48.19 33.89 -3.18
N VAL A 10 49.28 33.24 -3.60
CA VAL A 10 50.32 33.81 -4.48
C VAL A 10 50.65 32.84 -5.61
N ALA A 11 50.74 33.40 -6.83
CA ALA A 11 51.34 32.84 -8.03
C ALA A 11 52.54 33.69 -8.46
N LEU A 12 53.62 33.07 -8.96
CA LEU A 12 54.75 33.62 -9.72
C LEU A 12 55.74 32.46 -9.98
N SER A 13 56.52 32.27 -11.05
CA SER A 13 56.63 32.74 -12.44
C SER A 13 57.82 31.99 -13.09
N LEU A 14 57.76 31.83 -14.43
CA LEU A 14 58.82 31.75 -15.46
C LEU A 14 60.27 31.32 -15.13
N LEU A 15 60.84 30.40 -15.95
CA LEU A 15 61.90 30.72 -16.95
C LEU A 15 62.21 29.55 -17.90
N ALA A 16 62.67 29.89 -19.12
CA ALA A 16 62.91 29.04 -20.29
C ALA A 16 64.39 28.68 -20.51
N CYS A 17 64.67 27.56 -21.21
CA CYS A 17 65.45 27.48 -22.48
C CYS A 17 65.95 26.07 -22.86
N LEU A 18 65.65 25.70 -24.12
CA LEU A 18 66.45 25.02 -25.16
C LEU A 18 67.25 23.73 -24.89
N GLY A 19 66.95 22.69 -25.68
CA GLY A 19 67.92 21.66 -26.11
C GLY A 19 67.31 20.30 -26.50
N ALA A 20 67.10 20.08 -27.81
CA ALA A 20 66.78 18.78 -28.43
C ALA A 20 68.04 17.86 -28.45
N VAL A 21 68.08 16.52 -28.55
CA VAL A 21 67.30 15.48 -29.24
C VAL A 21 67.63 14.10 -28.58
N ALA A 22 66.64 13.18 -28.61
CA ALA A 22 66.71 11.72 -28.62
C ALA A 22 66.85 10.88 -27.33
N CYS A 23 66.10 9.76 -27.39
CA CYS A 23 65.98 8.58 -26.53
C CYS A 23 65.06 8.73 -25.30
N ALA A 24 63.84 8.20 -25.45
CA ALA A 24 62.92 7.89 -24.34
C ALA A 24 63.55 6.82 -23.43
N PRO A 25 63.44 6.99 -22.10
CA PRO A 25 62.50 6.14 -21.36
C PRO A 25 61.78 6.83 -20.18
N ASP A 26 60.71 6.18 -19.74
CA ASP A 26 60.05 6.23 -18.42
C ASP A 26 59.19 7.46 -18.05
N ASP A 27 57.90 7.37 -18.38
CA ASP A 27 56.84 8.10 -17.66
C ASP A 27 56.50 7.40 -16.33
N PRO A 28 56.23 8.18 -15.26
CA PRO A 28 55.91 7.65 -13.94
C PRO A 28 54.50 7.05 -13.91
N VAL A 29 54.44 5.79 -13.49
CA VAL A 29 53.21 5.04 -13.23
C VAL A 29 52.41 5.76 -12.15
N SER A 30 51.19 6.21 -12.50
CA SER A 30 50.15 6.59 -11.54
C SER A 30 49.83 5.38 -10.66
N PRO A 31 49.60 5.54 -9.34
CA PRO A 31 49.22 4.42 -8.49
C PRO A 31 47.88 3.86 -8.95
N VAL A 32 47.93 2.69 -9.59
CA VAL A 32 46.77 1.85 -9.85
C VAL A 32 46.19 1.48 -8.49
N LEU A 33 45.01 1.99 -8.17
CA LEU A 33 44.21 1.50 -7.05
C LEU A 33 44.05 -0.02 -7.22
N PRO A 34 44.24 -0.83 -6.18
CA PRO A 34 44.08 -2.27 -6.30
C PRO A 34 42.64 -2.54 -6.74
N ILE A 35 42.48 -3.12 -7.92
CA ILE A 35 41.26 -3.82 -8.30
C ILE A 35 40.99 -4.80 -7.17
N ALA A 36 39.79 -4.74 -6.59
CA ALA A 36 39.35 -5.69 -5.59
C ALA A 36 39.49 -7.10 -6.17
N THR A 37 40.57 -7.79 -5.79
CA THR A 37 40.77 -9.19 -6.10
C THR A 37 39.62 -9.94 -5.43
N GLN A 38 38.80 -10.62 -6.21
CA GLN A 38 37.89 -11.64 -5.70
C GLN A 38 38.61 -12.50 -4.64
N PRO A 39 37.92 -12.94 -3.58
CA PRO A 39 38.53 -13.85 -2.61
C PRO A 39 39.08 -15.09 -3.35
N PRO A 40 40.20 -15.66 -2.87
CA PRO A 40 40.91 -16.71 -3.57
C PRO A 40 39.99 -17.90 -3.86
N VAL A 41 39.89 -18.24 -5.14
CA VAL A 41 39.17 -19.42 -5.65
C VAL A 41 39.76 -20.66 -4.98
N ALA A 42 38.89 -21.49 -4.39
CA ALA A 42 39.29 -22.72 -3.72
C ALA A 42 40.06 -23.65 -4.69
N PHE A 43 41.31 -23.96 -4.36
CA PHE A 43 42.11 -24.96 -5.07
C PHE A 43 41.58 -26.37 -4.70
N ALA A 44 41.27 -27.19 -5.73
CA ALA A 44 40.69 -28.53 -5.66
C ALA A 44 41.42 -29.57 -4.76
N THR A 45 40.93 -30.79 -4.58
CA THR A 45 41.75 -31.97 -4.20
C THR A 45 41.18 -33.16 -4.96
N VAL A 46 42.03 -33.96 -5.60
CA VAL A 46 41.60 -35.20 -6.27
C VAL A 46 41.97 -36.38 -5.39
N GLY A 47 40.97 -36.96 -4.73
CA GLY A 47 41.08 -38.22 -3.99
C GLY A 47 40.44 -39.38 -4.76
N THR A 48 41.14 -40.50 -4.82
CA THR A 48 40.63 -41.78 -5.32
C THR A 48 39.55 -42.34 -4.39
N THR A 49 38.40 -42.72 -4.96
CA THR A 49 37.36 -43.68 -4.53
C THR A 49 36.94 -43.89 -3.05
N SER A 50 37.55 -43.34 -2.01
CA SER A 50 37.18 -43.70 -0.61
C SER A 50 37.48 -42.70 0.53
N ASP A 51 37.64 -41.38 0.31
CA ASP A 51 37.74 -40.41 1.43
C ASP A 51 37.21 -39.00 1.05
N PRO A 52 36.52 -38.24 1.95
CA PRO A 52 35.57 -37.17 1.60
C PRO A 52 36.16 -35.74 1.52
N ALA A 53 37.47 -35.57 1.33
CA ALA A 53 38.07 -34.24 1.14
C ALA A 53 37.91 -33.74 -0.32
N GLY A 54 36.66 -33.63 -0.75
CA GLY A 54 36.26 -33.11 -2.06
C GLY A 54 36.25 -31.58 -2.09
N VAL A 55 36.45 -31.03 -3.28
CA VAL A 55 36.29 -29.60 -3.57
C VAL A 55 34.96 -29.09 -2.99
N ALA A 56 35.02 -28.04 -2.18
CA ALA A 56 33.81 -27.33 -1.76
C ALA A 56 33.45 -26.29 -2.83
N PHE A 57 32.34 -26.51 -3.53
CA PHE A 57 31.66 -25.40 -4.18
C PHE A 57 31.19 -24.42 -3.10
N LEU A 58 31.13 -23.13 -3.44
CA LEU A 58 30.46 -22.16 -2.59
C LEU A 58 28.93 -22.38 -2.63
N PRO A 59 28.20 -22.07 -1.55
CA PRO A 59 26.74 -22.02 -1.58
C PRO A 59 26.24 -21.23 -2.80
N PRO A 60 25.15 -21.66 -3.44
CA PRO A 60 24.17 -22.66 -2.99
C PRO A 60 24.60 -24.13 -3.20
N LEU A 61 25.73 -24.37 -3.86
CA LEU A 61 26.28 -25.71 -3.98
C LEU A 61 27.06 -26.05 -2.72
N GLY A 62 26.86 -27.24 -2.20
CA GLY A 62 27.55 -27.72 -1.01
C GLY A 62 28.54 -28.84 -1.32
N PRO A 63 29.53 -29.05 -0.43
CA PRO A 63 30.26 -30.31 -0.42
C PRO A 63 29.29 -31.49 -0.16
N PRO A 64 29.71 -32.72 -0.48
CA PRO A 64 29.07 -33.93 0.04
C PRO A 64 29.01 -33.85 1.57
N THR A 65 27.83 -33.71 2.13
CA THR A 65 27.63 -33.61 3.58
C THR A 65 27.60 -35.00 4.22
N THR A 66 28.01 -35.08 5.49
CA THR A 66 27.81 -36.28 6.32
C THR A 66 26.31 -36.58 6.49
N PRO A 67 25.88 -37.86 6.41
CA PRO A 67 24.48 -38.23 6.58
C PRO A 67 23.90 -37.68 7.90
N GLY A 68 22.76 -36.96 7.82
CA GLY A 68 21.98 -36.56 8.99
C GLY A 68 22.06 -35.08 9.44
N THR A 69 22.86 -34.22 8.81
CA THR A 69 22.95 -32.78 9.15
C THR A 69 22.73 -31.81 7.98
N ALA A 70 22.40 -32.33 6.79
CA ALA A 70 22.31 -31.57 5.56
C ALA A 70 20.88 -31.12 5.23
N ALA A 71 20.75 -29.95 4.59
CA ALA A 71 19.51 -29.56 3.93
C ALA A 71 19.13 -30.63 2.87
N PRO A 72 17.83 -30.96 2.68
CA PRO A 72 17.42 -31.97 1.71
C PRO A 72 17.90 -31.65 0.29
N LEU A 73 18.34 -32.66 -0.46
CA LEU A 73 18.78 -32.54 -1.86
C LEU A 73 17.61 -32.18 -2.78
N ASP A 74 17.78 -31.15 -3.60
CA ASP A 74 16.77 -30.71 -4.57
C ASP A 74 16.73 -31.59 -5.82
N ARG A 75 16.08 -32.75 -5.72
CA ARG A 75 15.96 -33.70 -6.83
C ARG A 75 15.19 -33.12 -8.03
N ALA A 76 14.34 -32.10 -7.83
CA ALA A 76 13.60 -31.47 -8.91
C ALA A 76 14.53 -30.69 -9.87
N ALA A 77 15.73 -30.31 -9.42
CA ALA A 77 16.72 -29.65 -10.26
C ALA A 77 17.32 -30.58 -11.32
N LEU A 78 17.36 -31.90 -11.09
CA LEU A 78 18.12 -32.85 -11.91
C LEU A 78 17.93 -32.68 -13.42
N PRO A 79 16.70 -32.62 -13.98
CA PRO A 79 16.49 -32.52 -15.43
C PRO A 79 17.08 -31.25 -16.07
N PHE A 80 17.38 -30.26 -15.24
CA PHE A 80 17.84 -28.93 -15.64
C PHE A 80 19.34 -28.74 -15.44
N LEU A 81 20.04 -29.71 -14.84
CA LEU A 81 21.46 -29.62 -14.52
C LEU A 81 22.36 -29.94 -15.72
N VAL A 82 23.42 -29.13 -15.87
CA VAL A 82 24.49 -29.34 -16.83
C VAL A 82 25.83 -28.97 -16.20
N ALA A 83 26.82 -29.83 -16.31
CA ALA A 83 28.20 -29.50 -15.99
C ALA A 83 28.93 -29.07 -17.26
N GLU A 84 29.58 -27.92 -17.23
CA GLU A 84 30.40 -27.41 -18.32
C GLU A 84 31.85 -27.25 -17.86
N ILE A 85 32.77 -27.69 -18.72
CA ILE A 85 34.21 -27.66 -18.48
C ILE A 85 34.87 -26.91 -19.64
N CYS A 86 35.74 -25.98 -19.31
CA CYS A 86 36.48 -25.15 -20.27
C CYS A 86 37.86 -24.79 -19.73
N GLU A 87 38.76 -24.41 -20.62
CA GLU A 87 40.03 -23.79 -20.22
C GLU A 87 39.74 -22.42 -19.60
N TRP A 88 40.36 -22.11 -18.46
CA TRP A 88 40.15 -20.89 -17.70
C TRP A 88 41.37 -19.98 -17.81
N ASN A 89 41.16 -18.77 -18.31
CA ASN A 89 42.23 -17.79 -18.53
C ASN A 89 42.36 -16.74 -17.41
N GLY A 90 41.62 -16.91 -16.30
CA GLY A 90 41.58 -15.96 -15.18
C GLY A 90 40.41 -14.99 -15.21
N ILE A 91 39.71 -14.84 -16.35
CA ILE A 91 38.59 -13.88 -16.51
C ILE A 91 37.35 -14.55 -17.09
N ALA A 92 37.51 -15.50 -18.01
CA ALA A 92 36.39 -16.16 -18.68
C ALA A 92 36.68 -17.63 -19.02
N CYS A 93 35.59 -18.37 -19.17
CA CYS A 93 35.55 -19.74 -19.65
C CYS A 93 35.76 -19.73 -21.17
N ALA A 94 36.89 -20.24 -21.65
CA ALA A 94 37.24 -20.19 -23.07
C ALA A 94 36.33 -21.10 -23.91
N LEU A 95 35.97 -20.62 -25.11
CA LEU A 95 35.27 -21.42 -26.13
C LEU A 95 36.27 -21.95 -27.17
N PRO A 96 36.04 -23.16 -27.73
CA PRO A 96 34.92 -24.07 -27.46
C PRO A 96 35.04 -24.77 -26.10
N LEU A 97 33.90 -25.15 -25.52
CA LEU A 97 33.87 -25.94 -24.29
C LEU A 97 34.63 -27.26 -24.48
N VAL A 98 35.41 -27.65 -23.48
CA VAL A 98 36.14 -28.93 -23.43
C VAL A 98 35.14 -30.07 -23.25
N ARG A 99 34.15 -29.87 -22.39
CA ARG A 99 33.11 -30.86 -22.16
C ARG A 99 31.82 -30.21 -21.67
N ARG A 100 30.71 -30.81 -22.09
CA ARG A 100 29.36 -30.56 -21.56
C ARG A 100 28.77 -31.90 -21.12
N ILE A 101 28.22 -31.96 -19.91
CA ILE A 101 27.67 -33.17 -19.30
C ILE A 101 26.26 -32.84 -18.80
N PRO A 102 25.20 -33.20 -19.56
CA PRO A 102 23.83 -33.00 -19.11
C PRO A 102 23.41 -34.07 -18.11
N ALA A 103 22.28 -33.85 -17.45
CA ALA A 103 21.59 -34.88 -16.70
C ALA A 103 21.18 -36.06 -17.59
N SER A 104 21.65 -37.25 -17.21
CA SER A 104 21.38 -38.53 -17.89
C SER A 104 21.98 -39.67 -17.05
N PRO A 105 21.60 -40.94 -17.30
CA PRO A 105 22.21 -42.08 -16.62
C PRO A 105 23.75 -42.15 -16.76
N ASP A 106 24.28 -41.67 -17.89
CA ASP A 106 25.74 -41.61 -18.16
C ASP A 106 26.36 -40.24 -17.85
N GLY A 107 25.58 -39.30 -17.31
CA GLY A 107 25.95 -37.92 -17.05
C GLY A 107 25.74 -37.53 -15.60
N ILE A 108 25.06 -36.42 -15.36
CA ILE A 108 24.65 -36.04 -13.99
C ILE A 108 23.46 -36.90 -13.56
N GLN A 109 23.58 -37.52 -12.40
CA GLN A 109 22.55 -38.34 -11.78
C GLN A 109 22.55 -38.17 -10.25
N VAL A 110 21.51 -38.65 -9.58
CA VAL A 110 21.50 -38.75 -8.11
C VAL A 110 22.37 -39.96 -7.72
N ALA A 111 23.30 -39.76 -6.79
CA ALA A 111 24.14 -40.85 -6.32
C ALA A 111 23.32 -41.96 -5.63
N PRO A 112 23.79 -43.22 -5.61
CA PRO A 112 23.03 -44.35 -5.07
C PRO A 112 22.56 -44.20 -3.61
N ASN A 113 23.31 -43.45 -2.78
CA ASN A 113 22.91 -43.14 -1.41
C ASN A 113 21.79 -42.10 -1.31
N GLY A 114 21.51 -41.37 -2.40
CA GLY A 114 20.41 -40.41 -2.48
C GLY A 114 20.72 -39.01 -1.95
N ASP A 115 21.95 -38.76 -1.50
CA ASP A 115 22.35 -37.56 -0.74
C ASP A 115 22.97 -36.45 -1.62
N LEU A 116 23.44 -36.77 -2.82
CA LEU A 116 24.17 -35.83 -3.70
C LEU A 116 23.93 -36.11 -5.18
N PHE A 117 24.32 -35.14 -6.03
CA PHE A 117 24.45 -35.33 -7.47
C PHE A 117 25.88 -35.76 -7.81
N GLU A 118 26.00 -36.70 -8.74
CA GLU A 118 27.28 -37.17 -9.26
C GLU A 118 27.33 -37.27 -10.78
N ALA A 119 28.52 -37.05 -11.33
CA ALA A 119 28.89 -37.32 -12.72
C ALA A 119 30.37 -37.69 -12.81
N ASN A 120 30.76 -38.36 -13.90
CA ASN A 120 32.16 -38.69 -14.14
C ASN A 120 32.66 -38.05 -15.43
N TRP A 121 33.84 -37.43 -15.37
CA TRP A 121 34.53 -36.91 -16.54
C TRP A 121 35.90 -37.58 -16.73
N ARG A 122 36.17 -38.10 -17.93
CA ARG A 122 37.51 -38.57 -18.29
C ARG A 122 38.35 -37.36 -18.72
N VAL A 123 39.40 -37.06 -17.98
CA VAL A 123 40.29 -35.89 -18.15
C VAL A 123 41.25 -36.13 -19.30
N ARG A 124 40.71 -36.23 -20.52
CA ARG A 124 41.43 -36.48 -21.77
C ARG A 124 40.61 -36.02 -22.97
N GLY A 125 41.25 -35.90 -24.13
CA GLY A 125 40.60 -35.54 -25.39
C GLY A 125 41.02 -34.16 -25.90
N THR A 126 40.39 -33.73 -27.00
CA THR A 126 40.63 -32.43 -27.63
C THR A 126 40.36 -31.29 -26.64
N GLY A 127 41.33 -30.39 -26.46
CA GLY A 127 41.23 -29.25 -25.56
C GLY A 127 41.74 -29.49 -24.13
N VAL A 128 42.14 -30.72 -23.76
CA VAL A 128 42.74 -31.02 -22.45
C VAL A 128 44.27 -31.04 -22.55
N ARG A 129 44.96 -30.20 -21.77
CA ARG A 129 46.42 -30.05 -21.76
C ARG A 129 46.96 -30.04 -20.34
N ALA A 130 48.05 -30.76 -20.11
CA ALA A 130 48.79 -30.62 -18.87
C ALA A 130 49.41 -29.22 -18.77
N GLY A 131 49.37 -28.64 -17.58
CA GLY A 131 49.84 -27.30 -17.26
C GLY A 131 48.77 -26.21 -17.31
N ALA A 132 47.63 -26.45 -17.98
CA ALA A 132 46.53 -25.50 -18.11
C ALA A 132 45.53 -25.57 -16.94
N THR A 133 44.88 -24.45 -16.66
CA THR A 133 43.80 -24.33 -15.68
C THR A 133 42.46 -24.46 -16.39
N TYR A 134 41.52 -25.17 -15.76
CA TYR A 134 40.17 -25.41 -16.26
C TYR A 134 39.17 -24.97 -15.21
N ARG A 135 38.03 -24.44 -15.67
CA ARG A 135 36.86 -24.18 -14.83
C ARG A 135 35.81 -25.26 -15.09
N LEU A 136 35.33 -25.89 -14.03
CA LEU A 136 34.12 -26.71 -14.01
C LEU A 136 33.01 -25.89 -13.37
N ARG A 137 31.92 -25.66 -14.10
CA ARG A 137 30.72 -24.98 -13.59
C ARG A 137 29.51 -25.89 -13.65
N ILE A 138 28.65 -25.81 -12.64
CA ILE A 138 27.34 -26.46 -12.62
C ILE A 138 26.30 -25.41 -12.97
N LEU A 139 25.52 -25.69 -14.00
CA LEU A 139 24.45 -24.83 -14.47
C LEU A 139 23.09 -25.47 -14.19
N ALA A 140 22.11 -24.68 -13.77
CA ALA A 140 20.70 -25.06 -13.73
C ALA A 140 19.91 -24.18 -14.71
N SER A 141 19.33 -24.77 -15.76
CA SER A 141 18.68 -24.03 -16.86
C SER A 141 19.54 -22.91 -17.49
N GLY A 142 20.88 -23.01 -17.36
CA GLY A 142 21.84 -22.01 -17.85
C GLY A 142 22.36 -21.03 -16.79
N GLN A 143 21.76 -20.95 -15.60
CA GLN A 143 22.30 -20.15 -14.48
C GLN A 143 23.45 -20.89 -13.81
N GLU A 144 24.56 -20.22 -13.55
CA GLU A 144 25.68 -20.80 -12.80
C GLU A 144 25.32 -20.93 -11.31
N MET A 145 25.23 -22.17 -10.84
CA MET A 145 24.99 -22.50 -9.43
C MET A 145 26.28 -22.49 -8.62
N GLY A 146 27.41 -22.62 -9.31
CA GLY A 146 28.75 -22.50 -8.75
C GLY A 146 29.79 -23.13 -9.66
N SER A 147 31.05 -22.80 -9.39
CA SER A 147 32.20 -23.28 -10.16
C SER A 147 33.41 -23.61 -9.29
N VAL A 148 34.30 -24.43 -9.84
CA VAL A 148 35.63 -24.73 -9.30
C VAL A 148 36.67 -24.61 -10.40
N ASP A 149 37.83 -24.07 -10.04
CA ASP A 149 39.01 -24.05 -10.90
C ASP A 149 40.02 -25.13 -10.48
N PHE A 150 40.59 -25.82 -11.46
CA PHE A 150 41.62 -26.84 -11.25
C PHE A 150 42.64 -26.86 -12.39
N ARG A 151 43.87 -27.24 -12.08
CA ARG A 151 44.97 -27.39 -13.03
C ARG A 151 45.14 -28.84 -13.43
N VAL A 152 45.23 -29.11 -14.73
CA VAL A 152 45.53 -30.46 -15.22
C VAL A 152 47.05 -30.66 -15.21
N VAL A 153 47.54 -31.79 -14.70
CA VAL A 153 48.97 -32.11 -14.60
C VAL A 153 49.27 -33.49 -15.16
N ASN A 154 50.52 -33.72 -15.60
CA ASN A 154 50.93 -35.03 -16.09
C ASN A 154 51.02 -36.05 -14.94
N PRO A 155 50.77 -37.34 -15.21
CA PRO A 155 51.02 -38.39 -14.22
C PRO A 155 52.52 -38.49 -13.95
N GLU A 156 52.96 -38.09 -12.75
CA GLU A 156 54.33 -38.29 -12.29
C GLU A 156 54.42 -39.43 -11.26
N PRO A 157 55.46 -40.29 -11.29
CA PRO A 157 55.54 -41.46 -10.40
C PRO A 157 55.72 -41.16 -8.89
N ARG A 158 55.81 -39.90 -8.46
CA ARG A 158 56.32 -39.53 -7.11
C ARG A 158 55.43 -38.62 -6.26
N VAL A 159 54.24 -38.23 -6.71
CA VAL A 159 53.38 -37.31 -5.93
C VAL A 159 52.04 -37.99 -5.61
N ASN A 160 51.94 -38.52 -4.39
CA ASN A 160 50.70 -39.04 -3.82
C ASN A 160 50.65 -38.70 -2.32
N PRO A 161 49.65 -37.93 -1.84
CA PRO A 161 48.54 -37.33 -2.59
C PRO A 161 48.97 -36.15 -3.48
N LEU A 162 48.17 -35.90 -4.53
CA LEU A 162 48.33 -34.73 -5.39
C LEU A 162 48.14 -33.43 -4.58
N PRO A 163 48.85 -32.34 -4.92
CA PRO A 163 48.59 -31.05 -4.31
C PRO A 163 47.15 -30.60 -4.56
N PRO A 164 46.57 -29.83 -3.61
CA PRO A 164 45.30 -29.20 -3.86
C PRO A 164 45.33 -28.34 -5.15
N GLY A 165 44.27 -28.37 -5.94
CA GLY A 165 44.11 -27.67 -7.19
C GLY A 165 44.41 -28.53 -8.40
N GLN A 166 44.87 -29.78 -8.26
CA GLN A 166 45.45 -30.52 -9.39
C GLN A 166 44.68 -31.79 -9.74
N VAL A 167 44.51 -32.03 -11.05
CA VAL A 167 43.86 -33.20 -11.63
C VAL A 167 44.79 -33.88 -12.62
N LEU A 168 44.96 -35.20 -12.53
CA LEU A 168 45.83 -35.95 -13.45
C LEU A 168 45.22 -36.05 -14.84
N LEU A 169 46.03 -35.81 -15.87
CA LEU A 169 45.72 -36.15 -17.24
C LEU A 169 45.48 -37.67 -17.36
N ASN A 170 44.50 -38.07 -18.18
CA ASN A 170 44.03 -39.44 -18.37
C ASN A 170 43.36 -40.10 -17.14
N SER A 171 43.07 -39.34 -16.07
CA SER A 171 42.28 -39.82 -14.93
C SER A 171 40.77 -39.66 -15.13
N THR A 172 39.97 -40.17 -14.18
CA THR A 172 38.55 -39.86 -14.07
C THR A 172 38.36 -38.85 -12.95
N LEU A 173 37.81 -37.69 -13.26
CA LEU A 173 37.33 -36.73 -12.27
C LEU A 173 35.89 -37.09 -11.90
N ALA A 174 35.67 -37.46 -10.64
CA ALA A 174 34.34 -37.58 -10.07
C ALA A 174 33.84 -36.18 -9.67
N ILE A 175 32.76 -35.74 -10.31
CA ILE A 175 32.09 -34.48 -10.03
C ILE A 175 30.98 -34.79 -9.04
N ARG A 176 31.06 -34.26 -7.82
CA ARG A 176 30.07 -34.48 -6.76
C ARG A 176 29.69 -33.16 -6.14
N PHE A 177 28.40 -32.91 -5.99
CA PHE A 177 27.88 -31.68 -5.41
C PHE A 177 26.50 -31.90 -4.80
N THR A 178 26.16 -31.08 -3.80
CA THR A 178 24.79 -30.98 -3.28
C THR A 178 24.17 -29.68 -3.75
N LEU A 179 22.85 -29.68 -3.96
CA LEU A 179 22.06 -28.48 -4.18
C LEU A 179 20.88 -28.56 -3.20
N ALA A 180 20.80 -27.61 -2.28
CA ALA A 180 19.76 -27.61 -1.25
C ALA A 180 18.39 -27.31 -1.86
N THR A 181 17.35 -27.93 -1.29
CA THR A 181 15.95 -27.58 -1.57
C THR A 181 15.67 -26.09 -1.29
N GLY A 182 14.87 -25.47 -2.16
CA GLY A 182 14.49 -24.05 -2.03
C GLY A 182 15.43 -23.06 -2.73
N VAL A 183 16.52 -23.54 -3.35
CA VAL A 183 17.40 -22.72 -4.20
C VAL A 183 16.74 -22.40 -5.55
N GLY A 184 15.91 -23.30 -6.05
CA GLY A 184 15.14 -23.09 -7.28
C GLY A 184 13.90 -23.98 -7.36
N GLN A 185 13.00 -23.66 -8.30
CA GLN A 185 11.83 -24.49 -8.59
C GLN A 185 11.51 -24.46 -10.10
N PRO A 186 11.00 -25.56 -10.67
CA PRO A 186 10.58 -25.60 -12.07
C PRO A 186 9.24 -24.89 -12.29
N ALA A 187 9.19 -24.04 -13.31
CA ALA A 187 7.99 -23.31 -13.75
C ALA A 187 7.72 -23.60 -15.23
N GLY A 188 6.49 -24.01 -15.57
CA GLY A 188 6.09 -24.35 -16.94
C GLY A 188 5.15 -23.33 -17.57
N ALA A 189 4.65 -23.66 -18.77
CA ALA A 189 3.68 -22.82 -19.49
C ALA A 189 2.34 -22.66 -18.77
N ALA A 190 1.99 -23.55 -17.84
CA ALA A 190 0.80 -23.41 -17.00
C ALA A 190 0.94 -22.28 -15.96
N GLY A 191 2.15 -21.78 -15.71
CA GLY A 191 2.41 -20.81 -14.66
C GLY A 191 2.34 -21.41 -13.25
N GLY A 192 2.07 -20.55 -12.26
CA GLY A 192 1.92 -20.89 -10.85
C GLY A 192 2.77 -19.99 -9.95
N THR A 193 2.50 -20.09 -8.65
CA THR A 193 3.26 -19.38 -7.61
C THR A 193 4.43 -20.22 -7.13
N ILE A 194 5.61 -19.62 -7.09
CA ILE A 194 6.89 -20.25 -6.78
C ILE A 194 7.51 -19.52 -5.59
N SER A 195 8.03 -20.28 -4.63
CA SER A 195 8.74 -19.74 -3.48
C SER A 195 10.22 -20.12 -3.55
N LEU A 196 11.10 -19.12 -3.42
CA LEU A 196 12.55 -19.21 -3.55
C LEU A 196 13.23 -18.66 -2.30
N ALA A 197 14.54 -18.92 -2.16
CA ALA A 197 15.37 -18.37 -1.09
C ALA A 197 14.79 -18.60 0.31
N GLY A 198 14.26 -19.81 0.56
CA GLY A 198 13.67 -20.17 1.84
C GLY A 198 12.40 -19.40 2.21
N GLY A 199 11.70 -18.83 1.23
CA GLY A 199 10.46 -18.06 1.43
C GLY A 199 10.64 -16.55 1.38
N GLN A 200 11.87 -16.05 1.28
CA GLN A 200 12.13 -14.61 1.18
C GLN A 200 11.70 -14.00 -0.17
N VAL A 201 11.55 -14.85 -1.18
CA VAL A 201 11.17 -14.44 -2.54
C VAL A 201 10.00 -15.29 -3.01
N ALA A 202 8.99 -14.66 -3.58
CA ALA A 202 7.91 -15.32 -4.30
C ALA A 202 7.81 -14.80 -5.74
N LEU A 203 7.53 -15.69 -6.69
CA LEU A 203 7.24 -15.37 -8.08
C LEU A 203 5.88 -15.93 -8.43
N ASP A 204 4.93 -15.08 -8.79
CA ASP A 204 3.67 -15.49 -9.39
C ASP A 204 3.79 -15.42 -10.92
N VAL A 205 3.94 -16.60 -11.53
CA VAL A 205 4.18 -16.74 -12.96
C VAL A 205 2.85 -16.97 -13.65
N PRO A 206 2.34 -16.04 -14.48
CA PRO A 206 1.08 -16.27 -15.17
C PRO A 206 1.22 -17.35 -16.24
N ALA A 207 0.09 -18.00 -16.57
CA ALA A 207 0.04 -18.95 -17.66
C ALA A 207 0.51 -18.30 -18.98
N GLY A 208 1.38 -19.00 -19.71
CA GLY A 208 1.98 -18.50 -20.95
C GLY A 208 3.18 -17.57 -20.78
N ALA A 209 3.56 -17.17 -19.54
CA ALA A 209 4.73 -16.31 -19.32
C ALA A 209 6.05 -16.96 -19.77
N LEU A 210 6.14 -18.28 -19.58
CA LEU A 210 7.29 -19.10 -19.99
C LEU A 210 6.89 -20.05 -21.13
N PRO A 211 7.69 -20.13 -22.21
CA PRO A 211 7.37 -21.00 -23.34
C PRO A 211 7.63 -22.48 -23.07
N LYS A 212 8.41 -22.81 -22.03
CA LYS A 212 8.79 -24.17 -21.65
C LYS A 212 9.12 -24.24 -20.16
N THR A 213 9.11 -25.45 -19.61
CA THR A 213 9.53 -25.69 -18.23
C THR A 213 10.97 -25.24 -18.01
N THR A 214 11.16 -24.31 -17.08
CA THR A 214 12.44 -23.67 -16.77
C THR A 214 12.66 -23.73 -15.26
N PHE A 215 13.86 -24.07 -14.82
CA PHE A 215 14.24 -24.04 -13.41
C PHE A 215 14.61 -22.62 -13.02
N LEU A 216 13.76 -21.98 -12.21
CA LEU A 216 13.93 -20.60 -11.77
C LEU A 216 14.70 -20.58 -10.45
N THR A 217 15.63 -19.65 -10.28
CA THR A 217 16.47 -19.53 -9.08
C THR A 217 16.54 -18.09 -8.59
N ALA A 218 16.79 -17.89 -7.30
CA ALA A 218 17.14 -16.58 -6.72
C ALA A 218 18.38 -16.75 -5.84
N LEU A 219 19.51 -16.19 -6.27
CA LEU A 219 20.80 -16.29 -5.56
C LEU A 219 21.19 -14.97 -4.92
N PRO A 220 21.85 -14.93 -3.75
CA PRO A 220 22.29 -13.68 -3.14
C PRO A 220 23.22 -12.89 -4.07
N ALA A 221 22.95 -11.60 -4.27
CA ALA A 221 23.65 -10.75 -5.24
C ALA A 221 24.36 -9.55 -4.61
N SER A 222 24.56 -9.53 -3.28
CA SER A 222 25.17 -8.40 -2.57
C SER A 222 26.56 -8.03 -3.07
N SER A 223 27.34 -9.00 -3.55
CA SER A 223 28.67 -8.78 -4.14
C SER A 223 28.66 -8.21 -5.56
N GLN A 224 27.50 -8.23 -6.23
CA GLN A 224 27.32 -7.72 -7.60
C GLN A 224 26.88 -6.25 -7.62
N LEU A 225 26.58 -5.66 -6.45
CA LEU A 225 26.11 -4.29 -6.34
C LEU A 225 27.25 -3.28 -6.60
N PRO A 226 26.98 -2.18 -7.33
CA PRO A 226 27.94 -1.09 -7.51
C PRO A 226 28.44 -0.50 -6.18
N ALA A 227 29.75 -0.25 -6.09
CA ALA A 227 30.34 0.44 -4.94
C ALA A 227 29.89 1.92 -4.91
N GLY A 228 29.49 2.42 -3.74
CA GLY A 228 29.06 3.81 -3.57
C GLY A 228 27.65 4.14 -4.11
N GLY A 229 26.83 3.11 -4.40
CA GLY A 229 25.43 3.26 -4.77
C GLY A 229 24.52 3.66 -3.59
N PRO A 230 23.22 3.92 -3.85
CA PRO A 230 22.24 4.16 -2.79
C PRO A 230 22.14 2.98 -1.81
N ALA A 231 21.73 3.25 -0.58
CA ALA A 231 21.64 2.25 0.48
C ALA A 231 20.53 1.22 0.19
N VAL A 232 20.92 0.08 -0.39
CA VAL A 232 20.06 -1.09 -0.59
C VAL A 232 19.67 -1.67 0.76
N VAL A 233 18.41 -2.10 0.91
CA VAL A 233 17.95 -2.78 2.13
C VAL A 233 18.75 -4.08 2.29
N PRO A 234 19.46 -4.29 3.41
CA PRO A 234 20.29 -5.48 3.63
C PRO A 234 19.49 -6.79 3.46
N GLY A 235 20.10 -7.78 2.79
CA GLY A 235 19.48 -9.09 2.58
C GLY A 235 18.44 -9.18 1.44
N THR A 236 18.23 -8.11 0.68
CA THR A 236 17.19 -8.06 -0.36
C THR A 236 17.72 -8.09 -1.80
N ALA A 237 19.04 -8.26 -1.97
CA ALA A 237 19.68 -8.32 -3.28
C ALA A 237 19.72 -9.75 -3.82
N TRP A 238 18.99 -10.00 -4.91
CA TRP A 238 18.82 -11.32 -5.50
C TRP A 238 19.11 -11.31 -7.01
N ASP A 239 19.94 -12.24 -7.46
CA ASP A 239 20.24 -12.55 -8.85
C ASP A 239 19.32 -13.68 -9.31
N PHE A 240 18.37 -13.33 -10.18
CA PHE A 240 17.37 -14.26 -10.69
C PHE A 240 17.88 -14.99 -11.93
N GLY A 241 17.79 -16.31 -11.90
CA GLY A 241 18.21 -17.19 -12.97
C GLY A 241 17.03 -17.91 -13.63
N PRO A 242 17.10 -18.24 -14.93
CA PRO A 242 18.28 -18.09 -15.79
C PRO A 242 18.53 -16.67 -16.32
N SER A 243 19.80 -16.25 -16.33
CA SER A 243 20.24 -15.00 -16.94
C SER A 243 19.75 -14.85 -18.39
N GLY A 244 19.22 -13.68 -18.74
CA GLY A 244 18.69 -13.39 -20.08
C GLY A 244 17.26 -13.86 -20.32
N THR A 245 16.58 -14.46 -19.33
CA THR A 245 15.16 -14.82 -19.44
C THR A 245 14.31 -13.58 -19.68
N GLN A 246 13.49 -13.63 -20.72
CA GLN A 246 12.45 -12.66 -21.06
C GLN A 246 11.09 -13.35 -20.95
N PHE A 247 10.13 -12.74 -20.28
CA PHE A 247 8.80 -13.30 -20.13
C PHE A 247 7.86 -12.78 -21.20
N ALA A 248 6.99 -13.66 -21.71
CA ALA A 248 5.95 -13.27 -22.66
C ALA A 248 4.79 -12.50 -22.00
N GLN A 249 4.66 -12.65 -20.68
CA GLN A 249 3.72 -11.93 -19.82
C GLN A 249 4.47 -11.49 -18.56
N PRO A 250 4.21 -10.30 -18.00
CA PRO A 250 4.88 -9.85 -16.77
C PRO A 250 4.67 -10.84 -15.61
N VAL A 251 5.74 -11.14 -14.87
CA VAL A 251 5.72 -11.99 -13.66
C VAL A 251 5.67 -11.10 -12.43
N THR A 252 4.81 -11.41 -11.46
CA THR A 252 4.79 -10.69 -10.19
C THR A 252 5.89 -11.25 -9.28
N MET A 253 6.85 -10.41 -8.91
CA MET A 253 7.92 -10.70 -7.97
C MET A 253 7.60 -10.05 -6.62
N THR A 254 7.71 -10.83 -5.54
CA THR A 254 7.58 -10.35 -4.17
C THR A 254 8.88 -10.64 -3.42
N ILE A 255 9.43 -9.63 -2.73
CA ILE A 255 10.63 -9.73 -1.89
C ILE A 255 10.27 -9.32 -0.47
N ALA A 256 10.53 -10.19 0.50
CA ALA A 256 10.40 -9.89 1.92
C ALA A 256 11.61 -9.11 2.45
N TYR A 257 11.39 -8.25 3.45
CA TYR A 257 12.45 -7.50 4.13
C TYR A 257 12.25 -7.51 5.66
N ASP A 258 13.33 -7.20 6.39
CA ASP A 258 13.29 -6.99 7.82
C ASP A 258 13.17 -5.48 8.12
N PRO A 259 12.06 -5.00 8.70
CA PRO A 259 11.90 -3.57 9.02
C PRO A 259 12.95 -3.05 10.01
N ALA A 260 13.56 -3.93 10.84
CA ALA A 260 14.64 -3.54 11.75
C ALA A 260 15.97 -3.26 11.04
N GLN A 261 16.10 -3.65 9.77
CA GLN A 261 17.31 -3.47 8.94
C GLN A 261 17.19 -2.30 7.96
N LEU A 262 16.12 -1.50 8.03
CA LEU A 262 15.95 -0.36 7.13
C LEU A 262 17.11 0.64 7.31
N PRO A 263 17.77 1.05 6.21
CA PRO A 263 18.80 2.08 6.29
C PRO A 263 18.23 3.39 6.86
N ASN A 264 19.07 4.15 7.56
CA ASN A 264 18.64 5.39 8.21
C ASN A 264 18.09 6.39 7.17
N GLY A 265 16.91 6.96 7.42
CA GLY A 265 16.22 7.87 6.51
C GLY A 265 15.37 7.19 5.43
N VAL A 266 15.39 5.85 5.31
CA VAL A 266 14.50 5.13 4.41
C VAL A 266 13.11 5.03 5.01
N VAL A 267 12.12 5.56 4.31
CA VAL A 267 10.71 5.44 4.68
C VAL A 267 10.18 4.10 4.16
N GLU A 268 9.67 3.26 5.07
CA GLU A 268 9.24 1.90 4.75
C GLU A 268 8.19 1.84 3.63
N SER A 269 7.18 2.72 3.66
CA SER A 269 6.13 2.81 2.63
C SER A 269 6.65 3.15 1.23
N GLU A 270 7.89 3.66 1.14
CA GLU A 270 8.52 4.10 -0.10
C GLU A 270 9.45 3.05 -0.70
N LEU A 271 9.53 1.83 -0.15
CA LEU A 271 10.35 0.77 -0.74
C LEU A 271 9.80 0.31 -2.10
N ARG A 272 10.68 0.19 -3.10
CA ARG A 272 10.35 -0.30 -4.44
C ARG A 272 11.40 -1.31 -4.92
N ILE A 273 10.96 -2.28 -5.72
CA ILE A 273 11.87 -3.20 -6.41
C ILE A 273 12.58 -2.44 -7.54
N HIS A 274 13.91 -2.52 -7.57
CA HIS A 274 14.74 -1.95 -8.61
C HIS A 274 15.54 -3.03 -9.31
N LYS A 275 15.61 -2.95 -10.64
CA LYS A 275 16.44 -3.79 -11.51
C LYS A 275 17.80 -3.16 -11.71
N LEU A 276 18.88 -3.93 -11.59
CA LEU A 276 20.22 -3.45 -11.93
C LEU A 276 20.46 -3.59 -13.44
N VAL A 277 20.64 -2.47 -14.14
CA VAL A 277 20.92 -2.42 -15.58
C VAL A 277 22.20 -1.63 -15.81
N ASN A 278 23.25 -2.29 -16.29
CA ASN A 278 24.56 -1.66 -16.57
C ASN A 278 25.13 -0.85 -15.39
N GLY A 279 24.95 -1.34 -14.16
CA GLY A 279 25.38 -0.66 -12.94
C GLY A 279 24.46 0.46 -12.44
N ALA A 280 23.36 0.75 -13.13
CA ALA A 280 22.33 1.68 -12.68
C ALA A 280 21.10 0.94 -12.12
N TYR A 281 20.49 1.49 -11.08
CA TYR A 281 19.24 0.97 -10.53
C TYR A 281 18.07 1.57 -11.29
N VAL A 282 17.24 0.71 -11.88
CA VAL A 282 16.05 1.10 -12.64
C VAL A 282 14.83 0.62 -11.85
N GLN A 283 14.06 1.55 -11.28
CA GLN A 283 12.83 1.24 -10.57
C GLN A 283 11.88 0.44 -11.47
N GLN A 284 11.31 -0.65 -10.95
CA GLN A 284 10.31 -1.41 -11.68
C GLN A 284 8.93 -0.76 -11.52
N ASN A 285 8.14 -0.82 -12.58
CA ASN A 285 6.71 -0.52 -12.51
C ASN A 285 6.07 -1.58 -11.62
N ALA A 286 5.11 -1.21 -10.77
CA ALA A 286 4.61 -2.05 -9.67
C ALA A 286 5.52 -2.10 -8.44
N GLY A 287 4.97 -1.74 -7.29
CA GLY A 287 5.72 -1.46 -6.09
C GLY A 287 4.77 -1.20 -4.94
N ALA A 288 4.01 -2.23 -4.57
CA ALA A 288 3.22 -2.20 -3.35
C ALA A 288 4.10 -2.66 -2.19
N VAL A 289 4.15 -1.87 -1.13
CA VAL A 289 4.69 -2.30 0.16
C VAL A 289 3.52 -2.77 1.01
N ASP A 290 3.55 -4.03 1.44
CA ASP A 290 2.68 -4.52 2.49
C ASP A 290 3.41 -4.36 3.83
N LEU A 291 3.00 -3.35 4.60
CA LEU A 291 3.56 -3.02 5.92
C LEU A 291 3.19 -4.03 7.01
N THR A 292 2.25 -4.95 6.73
CA THR A 292 1.85 -6.02 7.67
C THR A 292 2.72 -7.25 7.49
N THR A 293 2.95 -7.64 6.24
CA THR A 293 3.79 -8.80 5.90
C THR A 293 5.26 -8.44 5.66
N HIS A 294 5.59 -7.15 5.65
CA HIS A 294 6.90 -6.59 5.30
C HIS A 294 7.43 -7.15 3.98
N THR A 295 6.60 -7.04 2.94
CA THR A 295 6.94 -7.46 1.57
C THR A 295 6.76 -6.34 0.57
N VAL A 296 7.57 -6.37 -0.50
CA VAL A 296 7.44 -5.45 -1.64
C VAL A 296 7.19 -6.27 -2.90
N SER A 297 6.17 -5.90 -3.68
CA SER A 297 5.80 -6.60 -4.91
C SER A 297 5.92 -5.71 -6.15
N ALA A 298 6.39 -6.29 -7.26
CA ALA A 298 6.55 -5.64 -8.56
C ALA A 298 6.35 -6.60 -9.73
N GLN A 299 5.96 -6.09 -10.90
CA GLN A 299 5.87 -6.85 -12.14
C GLN A 299 7.19 -6.70 -12.88
N VAL A 300 7.77 -7.82 -13.29
CA VAL A 300 9.03 -7.87 -14.01
C VAL A 300 8.84 -8.59 -15.34
N THR A 301 9.50 -8.09 -16.39
CA THR A 301 9.43 -8.66 -17.75
C THR A 301 10.65 -9.51 -18.10
N SER A 302 11.64 -9.54 -17.21
CA SER A 302 12.88 -10.30 -17.42
C SER A 302 13.58 -10.61 -16.10
N PHE A 303 14.49 -11.56 -16.12
CA PHE A 303 15.39 -11.81 -15.00
C PHE A 303 16.66 -10.98 -15.06
N SER A 304 17.15 -10.63 -13.86
CA SER A 304 18.30 -9.77 -13.59
C SER A 304 18.60 -9.78 -12.10
N VAL A 305 19.49 -8.91 -11.65
CA VAL A 305 19.65 -8.58 -10.23
C VAL A 305 18.57 -7.60 -9.84
N TYR A 306 17.82 -7.93 -8.80
CA TYR A 306 16.81 -7.07 -8.20
C TYR A 306 17.15 -6.77 -6.75
N VAL A 307 16.80 -5.57 -6.30
CA VAL A 307 17.03 -5.08 -4.95
C VAL A 307 15.83 -4.30 -4.44
N LEU A 308 15.72 -4.14 -3.11
CA LEU A 308 14.83 -3.15 -2.52
C LEU A 308 15.61 -1.86 -2.20
N LEU A 309 15.07 -0.76 -2.71
CA LEU A 309 15.56 0.60 -2.48
C LEU A 309 14.36 1.51 -2.23
N GLN A 310 14.59 2.63 -1.55
CA GLN A 310 13.60 3.69 -1.53
C GLN A 310 13.31 4.17 -2.97
N ARG A 311 12.05 4.49 -3.25
CA ARG A 311 11.55 5.02 -4.51
C ARG A 311 12.46 6.16 -5.02
N GLN A 312 12.81 6.11 -6.30
CA GLN A 312 13.58 7.15 -6.97
C GLN A 312 12.66 8.08 -7.77
N PHE A 313 12.87 9.39 -7.64
CA PHE A 313 12.08 10.43 -8.31
C PHE A 313 12.91 11.18 -9.34
N PRO A 314 12.47 11.26 -10.61
CA PRO A 314 13.11 12.14 -11.58
C PRO A 314 12.59 13.59 -11.42
N GLY A 315 13.22 14.41 -10.56
CA GLY A 315 12.99 15.87 -10.52
C GLY A 315 12.48 16.46 -9.20
N SER A 316 11.85 17.64 -9.24
CA SER A 316 11.25 18.29 -8.07
C SER A 316 10.15 17.41 -7.49
N GLN A 317 10.23 17.14 -6.18
CA GLN A 317 9.43 16.10 -5.51
C GLN A 317 7.97 16.46 -5.26
N GLU A 318 7.51 17.68 -5.54
CA GLU A 318 6.12 18.06 -5.34
C GLU A 318 5.21 17.30 -6.30
N ASP A 319 4.23 16.63 -5.74
CA ASP A 319 3.11 16.09 -6.48
C ASP A 319 1.98 17.11 -6.41
N LEU A 320 1.61 17.73 -7.53
CA LEU A 320 0.53 18.73 -7.58
C LEU A 320 -0.70 18.24 -8.36
N THR A 321 -0.64 17.01 -8.88
CA THR A 321 -1.64 16.48 -9.81
C THR A 321 -2.38 15.33 -9.16
N GLY A 322 -3.70 15.33 -9.29
CA GLY A 322 -4.49 14.18 -8.82
C GLY A 322 -4.27 12.95 -9.71
N PRO A 323 -4.52 11.73 -9.20
CA PRO A 323 -4.38 10.51 -9.99
C PRO A 323 -5.28 10.51 -11.22
N MET A 324 -4.83 9.87 -12.29
CA MET A 324 -5.57 9.70 -13.53
C MET A 324 -6.10 8.29 -13.65
N VAL A 325 -7.42 8.16 -13.76
CA VAL A 325 -8.06 6.87 -14.05
C VAL A 325 -7.84 6.56 -15.53
N GLN A 326 -7.39 5.35 -15.82
CA GLN A 326 -7.12 4.86 -17.18
C GLN A 326 -8.29 4.06 -17.72
N SER A 327 -8.89 3.21 -16.88
CA SER A 327 -10.04 2.39 -17.24
C SER A 327 -10.82 1.94 -16.01
N VAL A 328 -12.10 1.63 -16.22
CA VAL A 328 -12.92 0.89 -15.26
C VAL A 328 -13.65 -0.20 -16.03
N LEU A 329 -13.56 -1.43 -15.55
CA LEU A 329 -14.18 -2.60 -16.13
C LEU A 329 -14.97 -3.34 -15.05
N VAL A 330 -15.93 -4.16 -15.48
CA VAL A 330 -16.69 -5.06 -14.59
C VAL A 330 -16.48 -6.49 -15.03
N LEU A 331 -16.38 -7.39 -14.06
CA LEU A 331 -16.33 -8.82 -14.32
C LEU A 331 -17.71 -9.30 -14.74
N ASP A 332 -17.80 -9.85 -15.95
CA ASP A 332 -19.01 -10.52 -16.41
C ASP A 332 -19.04 -11.94 -15.83
N ALA A 333 -20.07 -12.24 -15.03
CA ALA A 333 -20.16 -13.51 -14.31
C ALA A 333 -20.34 -14.73 -15.23
N ALA A 334 -20.87 -14.54 -16.44
CA ALA A 334 -21.12 -15.63 -17.39
C ALA A 334 -19.84 -16.06 -18.14
N SER A 335 -19.01 -15.09 -18.53
CA SER A 335 -17.77 -15.30 -19.27
C SER A 335 -16.52 -15.37 -18.39
N GLY A 336 -16.59 -14.84 -17.16
CA GLY A 336 -15.44 -14.69 -16.27
C GLY A 336 -14.39 -13.70 -16.80
N GLN A 337 -14.78 -12.79 -17.71
CA GLN A 337 -13.89 -11.80 -18.32
C GLN A 337 -14.29 -10.38 -17.90
N TYR A 338 -13.30 -9.49 -17.82
CA TYR A 338 -13.54 -8.07 -17.58
C TYR A 338 -13.99 -7.38 -18.87
N GLY A 339 -15.03 -6.53 -18.76
CA GLY A 339 -15.58 -5.81 -19.90
C GLY A 339 -16.31 -4.51 -19.52
N MET A 340 -16.90 -3.89 -20.54
CA MET A 340 -17.62 -2.61 -20.43
C MET A 340 -19.12 -2.77 -20.14
N ALA A 341 -19.60 -3.99 -19.97
CA ALA A 341 -20.99 -4.25 -19.64
C ALA A 341 -21.13 -5.57 -18.89
N THR A 342 -22.11 -5.63 -18.01
CA THR A 342 -22.52 -6.86 -17.32
C THR A 342 -24.00 -6.78 -16.98
N THR A 343 -24.63 -7.95 -16.79
CA THR A 343 -26.01 -8.05 -16.30
C THR A 343 -26.03 -8.75 -14.96
N LEU A 344 -26.66 -8.14 -13.95
CA LEU A 344 -26.80 -8.68 -12.60
C LEU A 344 -28.27 -9.03 -12.34
N ASP A 345 -28.59 -10.30 -12.11
CA ASP A 345 -29.93 -10.72 -11.69
C ASP A 345 -30.01 -10.81 -10.17
N VAL A 346 -30.64 -9.79 -9.56
CA VAL A 346 -30.85 -9.69 -8.11
C VAL A 346 -32.28 -10.06 -7.71
N SER A 347 -32.98 -10.88 -8.50
CA SER A 347 -34.36 -11.30 -8.21
C SER A 347 -34.42 -12.32 -7.07
N GLY A 348 -33.47 -13.27 -7.06
CA GLY A 348 -33.44 -14.41 -6.13
C GLY A 348 -32.60 -14.20 -4.87
N ALA A 349 -31.48 -13.49 -5.01
CA ALA A 349 -30.51 -13.26 -3.93
C ALA A 349 -29.67 -12.01 -4.22
N ASP A 350 -28.84 -11.65 -3.24
CA ASP A 350 -27.77 -10.68 -3.47
C ASP A 350 -26.75 -11.24 -4.46
N VAL A 351 -26.21 -10.37 -5.29
CA VAL A 351 -25.18 -10.70 -6.27
C VAL A 351 -23.92 -9.90 -5.96
N THR A 352 -22.75 -10.52 -6.11
CA THR A 352 -21.47 -9.83 -6.01
C THR A 352 -21.01 -9.35 -7.39
N LEU A 353 -20.51 -8.12 -7.43
CA LEU A 353 -19.88 -7.53 -8.60
C LEU A 353 -18.42 -7.24 -8.26
N THR A 354 -17.51 -7.71 -9.11
CA THR A 354 -16.12 -7.27 -9.12
C THR A 354 -15.92 -6.22 -10.20
N ALA A 355 -15.43 -5.03 -9.82
CA ALA A 355 -15.03 -3.96 -10.72
C ALA A 355 -13.51 -3.82 -10.68
N ARG A 356 -12.87 -3.74 -11.84
CA ARG A 356 -11.43 -3.47 -11.98
C ARG A 356 -11.22 -2.04 -12.41
N ILE A 357 -10.40 -1.30 -11.69
CA ILE A 357 -10.04 0.08 -12.03
C ILE A 357 -8.53 0.21 -12.19
N ALA A 358 -8.09 0.72 -13.34
CA ALA A 358 -6.69 1.04 -13.61
C ALA A 358 -6.45 2.53 -13.35
N ILE A 359 -5.46 2.88 -12.55
CA ILE A 359 -5.13 4.26 -12.19
C ILE A 359 -3.63 4.46 -12.27
N THR A 360 -3.24 5.58 -12.88
CA THR A 360 -1.88 6.09 -12.86
C THR A 360 -1.81 7.33 -11.97
N ASP A 361 -0.69 7.49 -11.32
CA ASP A 361 -0.31 8.68 -10.57
C ASP A 361 1.15 8.99 -10.92
N ASP A 362 1.53 10.26 -10.92
CA ASP A 362 2.87 10.66 -11.34
C ASP A 362 3.92 10.47 -10.23
N ILE A 363 3.55 10.61 -8.95
CA ILE A 363 4.53 10.65 -7.84
C ILE A 363 4.03 9.95 -6.56
N SER A 364 3.01 10.48 -5.89
CA SER A 364 2.68 10.11 -4.50
C SER A 364 1.85 8.83 -4.39
N GLY A 365 1.32 8.34 -5.51
CA GLY A 365 0.53 7.12 -5.59
C GLY A 365 -0.90 7.29 -5.09
N VAL A 366 -1.75 6.33 -5.41
CA VAL A 366 -3.18 6.35 -5.09
C VAL A 366 -3.42 6.03 -3.62
N ASN A 367 -4.32 6.80 -2.99
CA ASN A 367 -4.75 6.65 -1.60
C ASN A 367 -6.24 6.28 -1.49
N LEU A 368 -7.12 7.01 -2.17
CA LEU A 368 -8.58 6.80 -2.12
C LEU A 368 -9.14 6.52 -3.51
N ILE A 369 -10.05 5.54 -3.60
CA ILE A 369 -10.81 5.23 -4.80
C ILE A 369 -12.30 5.15 -4.46
N TYR A 370 -13.11 6.00 -5.09
CA TYR A 370 -14.57 5.95 -5.05
C TYR A 370 -15.13 5.82 -6.46
N VAL A 371 -15.93 4.78 -6.69
CA VAL A 371 -16.73 4.62 -7.91
C VAL A 371 -18.19 4.57 -7.48
N ILE A 372 -19.03 5.48 -8.01
CA ILE A 372 -20.41 5.66 -7.55
C ILE A 372 -21.38 5.48 -8.73
N TYR A 373 -22.33 4.56 -8.59
CA TYR A 373 -23.42 4.30 -9.53
C TYR A 373 -24.76 4.73 -8.96
N ARG A 374 -25.65 5.19 -9.83
CA ARG A 374 -27.04 5.52 -9.53
C ARG A 374 -27.99 4.65 -10.33
N SER A 375 -29.10 4.27 -9.70
CA SER A 375 -30.18 3.55 -10.35
C SER A 375 -30.92 4.43 -11.38
N PRO A 376 -31.76 3.85 -12.25
CA PRO A 376 -32.51 4.61 -13.26
C PRO A 376 -33.35 5.76 -12.68
N SER A 377 -34.01 5.57 -11.54
CA SER A 377 -34.74 6.65 -10.85
C SER A 377 -33.82 7.65 -10.11
N GLY A 378 -32.55 7.29 -9.90
CA GLY A 378 -31.59 8.04 -9.08
C GLY A 378 -31.79 7.87 -7.57
N ARG A 379 -32.78 7.08 -7.13
CA ARG A 379 -33.11 6.88 -5.71
C ARG A 379 -32.14 5.94 -5.00
N GLN A 380 -31.58 4.96 -5.71
CA GLN A 380 -30.62 4.01 -5.15
C GLN A 380 -29.21 4.34 -5.64
N VAL A 381 -28.24 4.15 -4.74
CA VAL A 381 -26.81 4.40 -5.00
C VAL A 381 -25.99 3.18 -4.63
N ARG A 382 -24.99 2.84 -5.45
CA ARG A 382 -24.02 1.77 -5.16
C ARG A 382 -22.60 2.25 -5.34
N TYR A 383 -21.71 1.62 -4.59
CA TYR A 383 -20.28 1.97 -4.53
C TYR A 383 -19.45 0.74 -4.90
N PRO A 384 -19.28 0.43 -6.21
CA PRO A 384 -18.46 -0.71 -6.61
C PRO A 384 -17.02 -0.67 -6.07
N CYS A 385 -16.44 0.53 -5.97
CA CYS A 385 -15.17 0.78 -5.29
C CYS A 385 -15.35 1.82 -4.18
N ARG A 386 -14.83 1.52 -2.99
CA ARG A 386 -14.71 2.44 -1.86
C ARG A 386 -13.57 1.99 -0.93
N PRO A 387 -12.94 2.90 -0.17
CA PRO A 387 -12.00 2.53 0.89
C PRO A 387 -12.64 1.64 1.95
N ASP A 388 -11.80 0.87 2.64
CA ASP A 388 -12.26 0.03 3.75
C ASP A 388 -12.54 0.87 5.02
N GLN A 389 -12.76 0.21 6.16
CA GLN A 389 -13.04 0.91 7.42
C GLN A 389 -11.87 1.75 7.94
N SER A 390 -10.64 1.50 7.48
CA SER A 390 -9.47 2.32 7.81
C SER A 390 -9.45 3.65 7.03
N GLY A 391 -10.33 3.79 6.03
CA GLY A 391 -10.37 4.97 5.18
C GLY A 391 -9.20 5.02 4.19
N ILE A 392 -8.55 3.89 3.90
CA ILE A 392 -7.44 3.76 2.95
C ILE A 392 -7.80 2.69 1.91
N THR A 393 -7.39 2.89 0.66
CA THR A 393 -7.52 1.86 -0.38
C THR A 393 -6.43 0.80 -0.19
N PRO A 394 -6.75 -0.50 -0.24
CA PRO A 394 -5.72 -1.54 -0.19
C PRO A 394 -4.70 -1.38 -1.34
N PRO A 395 -3.52 -2.01 -1.21
CA PRO A 395 -2.57 -2.10 -2.31
C PRO A 395 -3.23 -2.62 -3.61
N PRO A 396 -2.78 -2.19 -4.79
CA PRO A 396 -3.34 -2.66 -6.05
C PRO A 396 -3.17 -4.17 -6.20
N ASN A 397 -4.13 -4.82 -6.85
CA ASN A 397 -4.10 -6.24 -7.17
C ASN A 397 -3.02 -6.56 -8.22
N SER A 398 -2.69 -5.60 -9.08
CA SER A 398 -1.57 -5.69 -10.01
C SER A 398 -1.01 -4.28 -10.29
N GLY A 399 0.25 -4.15 -10.71
CA GLY A 399 0.85 -2.83 -10.90
C GLY A 399 1.31 -2.17 -9.57
N SER A 400 1.53 -0.85 -9.58
CA SER A 400 2.05 -0.05 -8.45
C SER A 400 0.98 0.85 -7.87
N ASP A 401 1.22 1.33 -6.65
CA ASP A 401 0.50 2.47 -6.11
C ASP A 401 0.47 3.68 -7.06
N THR A 402 1.46 3.87 -7.95
CA THR A 402 1.45 4.91 -9.00
C THR A 402 1.02 4.45 -10.39
N ASN A 403 0.82 3.15 -10.63
CA ASN A 403 0.34 2.65 -11.93
C ASN A 403 -0.21 1.25 -11.73
N GLY A 404 -1.43 1.17 -11.21
CA GLY A 404 -2.00 -0.04 -10.63
C GLY A 404 -3.37 -0.37 -11.18
N GLU A 405 -3.77 -1.61 -10.95
CA GLU A 405 -5.15 -2.08 -11.11
C GLU A 405 -5.68 -2.55 -9.75
N TRP A 406 -6.87 -2.07 -9.37
CA TRP A 406 -7.57 -2.46 -8.16
C TRP A 406 -8.85 -3.22 -8.53
N ASP A 407 -9.03 -4.40 -7.95
CA ASP A 407 -10.26 -5.17 -8.02
C ASP A 407 -11.09 -4.89 -6.78
N CYS A 408 -12.17 -4.13 -6.97
CA CYS A 408 -13.13 -3.80 -5.94
C CYS A 408 -14.31 -4.76 -5.99
N VAL A 409 -14.67 -5.33 -4.85
CA VAL A 409 -15.83 -6.21 -4.73
C VAL A 409 -16.97 -5.47 -4.02
N SER A 410 -18.16 -5.53 -4.60
CA SER A 410 -19.37 -4.92 -4.05
C SER A 410 -20.55 -5.88 -4.10
N THR A 411 -21.42 -5.79 -3.08
CA THR A 411 -22.67 -6.56 -3.04
C THR A 411 -23.83 -5.71 -3.57
N TRP A 412 -24.57 -6.28 -4.50
CA TRP A 412 -25.79 -5.76 -5.08
C TRP A 412 -26.97 -6.52 -4.48
N PRO A 413 -27.75 -5.89 -3.60
CA PRO A 413 -28.75 -6.59 -2.83
C PRO A 413 -29.94 -7.01 -3.68
N ARG A 414 -30.56 -8.12 -3.27
CA ARG A 414 -31.85 -8.58 -3.78
C ARG A 414 -32.87 -7.44 -3.79
N TYR A 415 -33.73 -7.42 -4.81
CA TYR A 415 -34.78 -6.41 -5.04
C TYR A 415 -34.29 -5.03 -5.51
N GLY A 416 -33.01 -4.88 -5.84
CA GLY A 416 -32.49 -3.63 -6.40
C GLY A 416 -33.25 -3.18 -7.66
N GLU A 417 -33.33 -1.86 -7.88
CA GLU A 417 -34.10 -1.29 -8.99
C GLU A 417 -33.62 -1.83 -10.35
N PRO A 418 -34.52 -2.41 -11.18
CA PRO A 418 -34.15 -2.98 -12.47
C PRO A 418 -33.88 -1.88 -13.50
N GLY A 419 -33.00 -2.19 -14.44
CA GLY A 419 -32.65 -1.30 -15.55
C GLY A 419 -31.17 -0.96 -15.58
N LEU A 420 -30.82 0.01 -16.42
CA LEU A 420 -29.45 0.45 -16.61
C LEU A 420 -29.03 1.39 -15.47
N TRP A 421 -28.08 0.95 -14.65
CA TRP A 421 -27.46 1.80 -13.65
C TRP A 421 -26.35 2.61 -14.30
N ILE A 422 -26.47 3.93 -14.17
CA ILE A 422 -25.51 4.86 -14.76
C ILE A 422 -24.47 5.26 -13.72
N PRO A 423 -23.21 5.40 -14.14
CA PRO A 423 -22.20 5.94 -13.26
C PRO A 423 -22.44 7.43 -13.02
N ASN A 424 -22.31 7.84 -11.77
CA ASN A 424 -22.51 9.21 -11.34
C ASN A 424 -21.18 9.96 -11.24
N THR A 425 -20.23 9.38 -10.52
CA THR A 425 -18.92 10.00 -10.25
C THR A 425 -17.86 8.95 -9.97
N VAL A 426 -16.63 9.22 -10.42
CA VAL A 426 -15.42 8.54 -9.96
C VAL A 426 -14.53 9.57 -9.29
N GLN A 427 -14.06 9.29 -8.09
CA GLN A 427 -13.22 10.19 -7.30
C GLN A 427 -11.99 9.42 -6.88
N VAL A 428 -10.82 9.95 -7.22
CA VAL A 428 -9.55 9.37 -6.81
C VAL A 428 -8.69 10.43 -6.14
N GLN A 429 -8.03 10.04 -5.06
CA GLN A 429 -7.12 10.90 -4.31
C GLN A 429 -5.77 10.22 -4.22
N ASP A 430 -4.69 10.99 -4.35
CA ASP A 430 -3.35 10.52 -4.07
C ASP A 430 -2.98 10.59 -2.57
N ARG A 431 -1.73 10.28 -2.21
CA ARG A 431 -1.26 10.28 -0.81
C ARG A 431 -0.93 11.66 -0.25
N VAL A 432 -0.83 12.70 -1.08
CA VAL A 432 -0.63 14.09 -0.61
C VAL A 432 -1.90 14.93 -0.64
N GLY A 433 -3.00 14.34 -1.08
CA GLY A 433 -4.32 14.88 -1.03
C GLY A 433 -4.76 15.61 -2.31
N ASN A 434 -4.06 15.45 -3.44
CA ASN A 434 -4.60 15.91 -4.71
C ASN A 434 -5.74 14.99 -5.16
N TRP A 435 -6.80 15.61 -5.66
CA TRP A 435 -8.01 14.89 -6.08
C TRP A 435 -8.23 15.02 -7.58
N SER A 436 -8.72 13.94 -8.17
CA SER A 436 -9.32 13.92 -9.50
C SER A 436 -10.77 13.48 -9.40
N PHE A 437 -11.67 14.32 -9.91
CA PHE A 437 -13.10 14.06 -9.93
C PHE A 437 -13.59 13.92 -11.36
N TYR A 438 -14.13 12.76 -11.69
CA TYR A 438 -14.79 12.48 -12.96
C TYR A 438 -16.29 12.55 -12.75
N TYR A 439 -16.97 13.46 -13.45
CA TYR A 439 -18.42 13.65 -13.37
C TYR A 439 -19.11 13.28 -14.67
N ALA A 440 -20.38 12.89 -14.57
CA ALA A 440 -21.23 12.64 -15.72
C ALA A 440 -21.67 13.97 -16.34
N TYR A 441 -21.15 14.29 -17.52
CA TYR A 441 -21.47 15.54 -18.23
C TYR A 441 -22.36 15.34 -19.48
N THR A 442 -22.59 14.10 -19.92
CA THR A 442 -23.40 13.82 -21.12
C THR A 442 -24.33 12.61 -20.94
N SER A 443 -25.42 12.58 -21.71
CA SER A 443 -26.39 11.47 -21.78
C SER A 443 -25.85 10.21 -22.49
N GLY A 444 -24.53 10.05 -22.62
CA GLY A 444 -23.86 9.01 -23.41
C GLY A 444 -23.01 8.01 -22.61
N GLY A 445 -23.08 8.00 -21.27
CA GLY A 445 -22.34 7.03 -20.44
C GLY A 445 -20.84 7.33 -20.31
N THR A 446 -20.43 8.58 -20.48
CA THR A 446 -19.04 9.02 -20.33
C THR A 446 -18.88 9.93 -19.11
N LEU A 447 -17.87 9.69 -18.28
CA LEU A 447 -17.46 10.63 -17.24
C LEU A 447 -16.24 11.41 -17.69
N CYS A 448 -16.15 12.70 -17.43
CA CYS A 448 -14.96 13.49 -17.75
C CYS A 448 -14.42 14.20 -16.52
N LEU A 449 -13.13 14.53 -16.51
CA LEU A 449 -12.52 15.37 -15.47
C LEU A 449 -13.04 16.81 -15.52
N SER A 450 -13.43 17.29 -16.70
CA SER A 450 -13.85 18.67 -16.92
C SER A 450 -14.98 18.73 -17.95
N PRO A 451 -15.89 19.73 -17.85
CA PRO A 451 -16.92 19.96 -18.85
C PRO A 451 -16.37 20.28 -20.25
N THR A 452 -15.11 20.75 -20.37
CA THR A 452 -14.55 21.31 -21.61
C THR A 452 -13.34 20.56 -22.17
N GLY A 453 -12.98 19.38 -21.64
CA GLY A 453 -11.81 18.65 -22.14
C GLY A 453 -11.70 17.21 -21.65
N ALA A 454 -11.04 16.38 -22.47
CA ALA A 454 -10.53 15.06 -22.11
C ALA A 454 -9.49 15.19 -20.97
N PRO A 455 -9.24 14.12 -20.17
CA PRO A 455 -9.66 12.75 -20.36
C PRO A 455 -11.11 12.49 -19.92
N CYS A 456 -11.78 11.68 -20.72
CA CYS A 456 -13.08 11.12 -20.42
C CYS A 456 -12.97 9.59 -20.35
N LEU A 457 -13.69 9.00 -19.41
CA LEU A 457 -13.78 7.57 -19.18
C LEU A 457 -15.09 7.05 -19.77
N GLY A 458 -14.98 6.05 -20.63
CA GLY A 458 -16.08 5.10 -20.76
C GLY A 458 -16.19 4.35 -19.43
N LEU A 459 -17.40 4.27 -18.88
CA LEU A 459 -17.63 3.48 -17.68
C LEU A 459 -18.56 2.31 -17.97
N PRO A 460 -18.36 1.19 -17.26
CA PRO A 460 -19.08 -0.02 -17.57
C PRO A 460 -20.56 0.16 -17.27
N GLN A 461 -21.40 -0.34 -18.17
CA GLN A 461 -22.85 -0.35 -18.05
C GLN A 461 -23.28 -1.57 -17.25
N ILE A 462 -23.95 -1.34 -16.12
CA ILE A 462 -24.47 -2.41 -15.26
C ILE A 462 -25.98 -2.47 -15.48
N THR A 463 -26.46 -3.53 -16.11
CA THR A 463 -27.90 -3.78 -16.24
C THR A 463 -28.35 -4.64 -15.06
N VAL A 464 -29.24 -4.12 -14.23
CA VAL A 464 -29.85 -4.87 -13.13
C VAL A 464 -31.15 -5.48 -13.61
N VAL A 465 -31.33 -6.77 -13.37
CA VAL A 465 -32.59 -7.49 -13.53
C VAL A 465 -33.12 -7.80 -12.14
N SER A 466 -34.36 -7.43 -11.88
CA SER A 466 -35.01 -7.70 -10.60
C SER A 466 -36.52 -7.81 -10.76
N SER A 467 -37.09 -8.92 -10.26
CA SER A 467 -38.53 -9.15 -10.20
C SER A 467 -38.87 -10.07 -9.01
N PRO A 468 -39.52 -9.58 -7.94
CA PRO A 468 -39.96 -8.20 -7.73
C PRO A 468 -38.80 -7.24 -7.46
N ALA A 469 -39.05 -5.94 -7.63
CA ALA A 469 -38.10 -4.87 -7.33
C ALA A 469 -38.70 -3.94 -6.28
N ASP A 470 -37.86 -3.42 -5.40
CA ASP A 470 -38.22 -2.47 -4.37
C ASP A 470 -37.80 -1.05 -4.80
N ILE A 471 -38.79 -0.17 -4.95
CA ILE A 471 -38.60 1.24 -5.33
C ILE A 471 -39.25 2.20 -4.33
N THR A 472 -39.68 1.66 -3.19
CA THR A 472 -40.53 2.29 -2.20
C THR A 472 -39.74 2.44 -0.90
N PRO A 473 -39.52 3.67 -0.42
CA PRO A 473 -38.82 3.87 0.84
C PRO A 473 -39.61 3.34 2.05
N PRO A 474 -38.93 3.07 3.17
CA PRO A 474 -39.60 2.68 4.41
C PRO A 474 -40.47 3.80 4.99
N VAL A 475 -41.46 3.37 5.77
CA VAL A 475 -42.47 4.21 6.41
C VAL A 475 -42.32 4.17 7.94
N ALA A 476 -42.24 5.34 8.56
CA ALA A 476 -42.33 5.47 10.01
C ALA A 476 -43.80 5.36 10.44
N VAL A 477 -44.09 4.48 11.39
CA VAL A 477 -45.45 4.28 11.94
C VAL A 477 -45.61 5.03 13.26
N SER A 478 -44.63 4.94 14.15
CA SER A 478 -44.62 5.67 15.41
C SER A 478 -43.21 5.88 15.93
N LEU A 479 -43.02 6.94 16.72
CA LEU A 479 -41.78 7.21 17.43
C LEU A 479 -42.12 7.54 18.88
N GLN A 480 -41.48 6.85 19.80
CA GLN A 480 -41.68 6.99 21.24
C GLN A 480 -40.33 7.06 21.94
N VAL A 481 -40.31 7.48 23.21
CA VAL A 481 -39.08 7.61 23.99
C VAL A 481 -39.23 6.96 25.36
N SER A 482 -38.15 6.34 25.84
CA SER A 482 -38.00 5.79 27.19
C SER A 482 -36.65 6.20 27.76
N LEU A 483 -36.55 6.25 29.10
CA LEU A 483 -35.25 6.22 29.76
C LEU A 483 -34.58 4.87 29.50
N ASP A 484 -33.24 4.85 29.54
CA ASP A 484 -32.47 3.61 29.46
C ASP A 484 -32.51 2.85 30.80
N ALA A 485 -33.68 2.30 31.10
CA ALA A 485 -33.96 1.47 32.27
C ALA A 485 -34.70 0.22 31.82
N GLN A 486 -34.54 -0.88 32.57
CA GLN A 486 -35.25 -2.13 32.31
C GLN A 486 -36.30 -2.37 33.40
N PRO A 487 -37.57 -2.62 33.04
CA PRO A 487 -38.14 -2.62 31.68
C PRO A 487 -38.27 -1.20 31.10
N ARG A 488 -38.20 -1.11 29.76
CA ARG A 488 -38.41 0.16 29.04
C ARG A 488 -39.89 0.49 28.93
N ASN A 489 -40.23 1.75 29.19
CA ASN A 489 -41.59 2.27 29.15
C ASN A 489 -41.67 3.37 28.09
N PHE A 490 -41.93 2.98 26.84
CA PHE A 490 -42.00 3.91 25.71
C PHE A 490 -43.26 4.78 25.79
N GLY A 491 -43.09 6.10 25.70
CA GLY A 491 -44.16 7.09 25.74
C GLY A 491 -43.87 8.34 24.89
N GLY A 492 -44.69 9.38 25.04
CA GLY A 492 -44.57 10.64 24.29
C GLY A 492 -43.54 11.63 24.86
N SER A 493 -43.07 11.40 26.09
CA SER A 493 -42.07 12.28 26.72
C SER A 493 -41.31 11.59 27.83
N VAL A 494 -40.06 11.98 28.04
CA VAL A 494 -39.26 11.63 29.23
C VAL A 494 -38.60 12.88 29.82
N SER A 495 -38.29 12.81 31.10
CA SER A 495 -37.46 13.82 31.77
C SER A 495 -36.21 13.16 32.32
N LEU A 496 -35.05 13.79 32.15
CA LEU A 496 -33.79 13.34 32.74
C LEU A 496 -32.98 14.50 33.32
N ASP A 497 -32.21 14.21 34.36
CA ASP A 497 -31.23 15.12 34.95
C ASP A 497 -29.81 14.67 34.57
N VAL A 498 -29.06 15.57 33.93
CA VAL A 498 -27.67 15.36 33.48
C VAL A 498 -26.66 16.27 34.16
N SER A 499 -27.03 16.89 35.29
CA SER A 499 -26.13 17.78 36.04
C SER A 499 -24.90 17.03 36.58
N ALA A 500 -25.10 15.80 37.09
CA ALA A 500 -24.05 15.00 37.71
C ALA A 500 -23.39 13.97 36.77
N SER A 501 -24.12 13.48 35.77
CA SER A 501 -23.59 12.57 34.75
C SER A 501 -24.48 12.57 33.50
N GLY A 502 -23.86 12.35 32.32
CA GLY A 502 -24.61 12.12 31.09
C GLY A 502 -25.37 10.79 31.11
N ARG A 503 -26.42 10.68 30.31
CA ARG A 503 -27.33 9.52 30.32
C ARG A 503 -27.75 9.14 28.91
N TYR A 504 -27.96 7.84 28.71
CA TYR A 504 -28.64 7.34 27.53
C TYR A 504 -30.16 7.48 27.66
N ILE A 505 -30.78 7.86 26.56
CA ILE A 505 -32.21 7.71 26.31
C ILE A 505 -32.40 6.81 25.09
N VAL A 506 -33.58 6.20 25.02
CA VAL A 506 -33.87 5.21 23.99
C VAL A 506 -35.13 5.64 23.25
N PHE A 507 -34.99 5.81 21.93
CA PHE A 507 -36.13 5.99 21.05
C PHE A 507 -36.60 4.63 20.54
N GLY A 508 -37.91 4.39 20.64
CA GLY A 508 -38.59 3.25 20.06
C GLY A 508 -39.28 3.66 18.78
N LEU A 509 -38.81 3.13 17.66
CA LEU A 509 -39.34 3.41 16.32
C LEU A 509 -40.07 2.17 15.81
N GLN A 510 -41.38 2.27 15.61
CA GLN A 510 -42.09 1.31 14.77
C GLN A 510 -41.96 1.77 13.32
N ALA A 511 -41.41 0.92 12.46
CA ALA A 511 -41.29 1.21 11.04
C ALA A 511 -41.58 -0.04 10.20
N THR A 512 -42.07 0.21 8.99
CA THR A 512 -42.40 -0.82 8.02
C THR A 512 -41.77 -0.51 6.68
N ASP A 513 -41.51 -1.56 5.92
CA ASP A 513 -41.10 -1.55 4.54
C ASP A 513 -41.97 -2.55 3.78
N ASP A 514 -42.09 -2.44 2.48
CA ASP A 514 -42.95 -3.33 1.70
C ASP A 514 -42.20 -4.55 1.13
N LEU A 515 -40.87 -4.51 1.00
CA LEU A 515 -40.13 -5.61 0.38
C LEU A 515 -38.70 -5.83 0.91
N SER A 516 -37.78 -4.89 0.74
CA SER A 516 -36.34 -5.11 1.02
C SER A 516 -35.97 -4.99 2.50
N GLY A 517 -36.85 -4.40 3.30
CA GLY A 517 -36.67 -4.16 4.72
C GLY A 517 -35.70 -3.01 5.01
N LEU A 518 -35.82 -2.43 6.21
CA LEU A 518 -34.93 -1.38 6.68
C LEU A 518 -33.47 -1.86 6.77
N ALA A 519 -32.55 -1.02 6.32
CA ALA A 519 -31.11 -1.32 6.38
C ALA A 519 -30.63 -1.49 7.83
N GLN A 520 -29.70 -2.43 8.05
CA GLN A 520 -29.04 -2.70 9.33
C GLN A 520 -27.51 -2.56 9.15
N GLY A 521 -26.81 -1.93 10.10
CA GLY A 521 -25.35 -1.81 10.06
C GLY A 521 -24.78 -0.58 10.77
N THR A 522 -23.44 -0.49 10.79
CA THR A 522 -22.68 0.65 11.36
C THR A 522 -22.36 1.69 10.28
N PRO A 523 -22.10 2.97 10.63
CA PRO A 523 -21.90 4.08 9.67
C PRO A 523 -20.90 3.85 8.53
N TRP A 524 -20.02 2.85 8.65
CA TRP A 524 -18.89 2.60 7.76
C TRP A 524 -19.08 1.38 6.81
N SER A 525 -20.18 0.62 6.94
CA SER A 525 -20.40 -0.64 6.21
C SER A 525 -21.50 -0.56 5.12
N VAL A 526 -21.11 -0.02 3.94
CA VAL A 526 -21.79 0.11 2.62
C VAL A 526 -22.97 1.09 2.51
N GLY A 527 -22.76 2.25 1.85
CA GLY A 527 -23.78 2.85 0.97
C GLY A 527 -24.55 4.12 1.37
N SER A 528 -24.36 4.70 2.57
CA SER A 528 -25.07 5.90 3.11
C SER A 528 -26.55 5.72 3.53
N PRO A 529 -27.02 6.52 4.51
CA PRO A 529 -27.11 6.18 5.94
C PRO A 529 -28.36 5.36 6.29
N TYR A 530 -28.23 4.54 7.32
CA TYR A 530 -29.23 3.71 8.00
C TYR A 530 -30.35 4.53 8.64
N VAL A 531 -31.20 3.82 9.39
CA VAL A 531 -32.15 4.44 10.31
C VAL A 531 -31.40 5.35 11.28
N TYR A 532 -31.60 6.66 11.14
CA TYR A 532 -30.82 7.68 11.82
C TYR A 532 -31.73 8.76 12.37
N LEU A 533 -31.49 9.15 13.62
CA LEU A 533 -32.29 10.13 14.36
C LEU A 533 -31.39 11.23 14.89
N GLY A 534 -31.80 12.48 14.65
CA GLY A 534 -31.20 13.67 15.26
C GLY A 534 -32.07 14.23 16.39
N LEU A 535 -31.43 14.67 17.47
CA LEU A 535 -32.03 15.34 18.61
C LEU A 535 -31.35 16.70 18.80
N THR A 536 -32.13 17.76 18.90
CA THR A 536 -31.64 19.13 19.04
C THR A 536 -32.19 19.77 20.31
N GLY A 537 -31.31 20.35 21.11
CA GLY A 537 -31.67 21.16 22.27
C GLY A 537 -31.97 22.64 21.92
N PRO A 538 -32.41 23.44 22.90
CA PRO A 538 -32.86 24.82 22.69
C PRO A 538 -31.88 25.79 22.00
N SER A 539 -30.58 25.66 22.25
CA SER A 539 -29.51 26.52 21.70
C SER A 539 -28.77 25.88 20.53
N ARG A 540 -29.35 24.80 19.96
CA ARG A 540 -28.82 24.01 18.84
C ARG A 540 -27.68 23.06 19.22
N GLN A 541 -27.61 22.64 20.49
CA GLN A 541 -26.82 21.45 20.82
C GLN A 541 -27.44 20.25 20.12
N ASN A 542 -26.63 19.42 19.45
CA ASN A 542 -27.13 18.31 18.65
C ASN A 542 -26.53 16.99 19.12
N VAL A 543 -27.40 15.99 19.28
CA VAL A 543 -27.02 14.59 19.49
C VAL A 543 -27.65 13.79 18.36
N SER A 544 -26.95 12.78 17.89
CA SER A 544 -27.46 11.87 16.85
C SER A 544 -27.33 10.42 17.26
N SER A 545 -28.21 9.58 16.74
CA SER A 545 -28.23 8.15 17.03
C SER A 545 -28.58 7.32 15.80
N THR A 546 -28.00 6.14 15.72
CA THR A 546 -28.38 5.07 14.79
C THR A 546 -29.29 4.08 15.50
N CYS A 547 -30.25 3.50 14.76
CA CYS A 547 -31.22 2.57 15.30
C CYS A 547 -30.94 1.12 14.87
N TRP A 548 -31.25 0.17 15.75
CA TRP A 548 -31.03 -1.25 15.53
C TRP A 548 -32.36 -2.01 15.70
N LEU A 549 -32.58 -3.06 14.90
CA LEU A 549 -33.75 -3.92 15.08
C LEU A 549 -33.71 -4.59 16.45
N ASN A 550 -34.74 -4.39 17.25
CA ASN A 550 -34.89 -5.02 18.57
C ASN A 550 -35.94 -6.13 18.54
N GLN A 551 -37.07 -5.90 17.86
CA GLN A 551 -38.17 -6.88 17.75
C GLN A 551 -38.80 -6.87 16.36
N GLY A 552 -39.34 -8.01 15.93
CA GLY A 552 -39.99 -8.15 14.62
C GLY A 552 -38.99 -8.50 13.52
N THR A 553 -39.21 -7.97 12.31
CA THR A 553 -38.35 -8.16 11.14
C THR A 553 -37.90 -6.81 10.57
N THR A 554 -36.95 -6.82 9.65
CA THR A 554 -36.55 -5.58 8.94
C THR A 554 -37.68 -5.03 8.07
N VAL A 555 -38.68 -5.83 7.69
CA VAL A 555 -39.85 -5.40 6.90
C VAL A 555 -40.94 -4.82 7.80
N ASN A 556 -41.08 -5.31 9.03
CA ASN A 556 -41.99 -4.76 10.02
C ASN A 556 -41.39 -4.96 11.40
N GLY A 557 -40.79 -3.88 11.91
CA GLY A 557 -39.88 -3.97 13.05
C GLY A 557 -40.04 -2.83 14.03
N PHE A 558 -39.71 -3.15 15.26
CA PHE A 558 -39.48 -2.18 16.32
C PHE A 558 -37.98 -1.99 16.49
N PHE A 559 -37.51 -0.78 16.21
CA PHE A 559 -36.11 -0.39 16.22
C PHE A 559 -35.81 0.48 17.44
N GLU A 560 -34.65 0.29 18.03
CA GLU A 560 -34.19 1.09 19.16
C GLU A 560 -33.01 1.96 18.77
N CYS A 561 -33.13 3.27 19.00
CA CYS A 561 -32.07 4.25 18.79
C CYS A 561 -31.58 4.74 20.15
N TYR A 562 -30.28 4.59 20.41
CA TYR A 562 -29.65 4.97 21.68
C TYR A 562 -29.00 6.35 21.54
N ALA A 563 -29.61 7.36 22.12
CA ALA A 563 -29.06 8.72 22.11
C ALA A 563 -28.40 9.02 23.46
N TYR A 564 -27.14 9.43 23.45
CA TYR A 564 -26.41 9.84 24.65
C TYR A 564 -26.57 11.35 24.86
N VAL A 565 -27.28 11.75 25.90
CA VAL A 565 -27.34 13.14 26.34
C VAL A 565 -26.17 13.36 27.31
N PRO A 566 -25.17 14.18 26.95
CA PRO A 566 -23.98 14.34 27.76
C PRO A 566 -24.24 15.01 29.11
N GLN A 567 -23.27 14.92 30.02
CA GLN A 567 -23.30 15.69 31.25
C GLN A 567 -23.28 17.18 30.91
N LEU A 568 -24.01 17.99 31.69
CA LEU A 568 -24.07 19.44 31.49
C LEU A 568 -24.69 19.85 30.14
N ALA A 569 -25.34 18.93 29.43
CA ALA A 569 -26.13 19.26 28.25
C ALA A 569 -27.14 20.37 28.58
N GLU A 570 -27.50 21.18 27.59
CA GLU A 570 -28.29 22.38 27.82
C GLU A 570 -29.68 22.08 28.44
N ASN A 571 -30.10 22.95 29.37
CA ASN A 571 -31.38 22.82 30.05
C ASN A 571 -32.55 23.17 29.12
N GLY A 572 -33.59 22.34 29.12
CA GLY A 572 -34.85 22.63 28.45
C GLY A 572 -35.38 21.47 27.64
N THR A 573 -36.26 21.79 26.69
CA THR A 573 -36.90 20.80 25.82
C THR A 573 -36.03 20.49 24.61
N TRP A 574 -35.62 19.24 24.50
CA TRP A 574 -34.94 18.68 23.34
C TRP A 574 -35.96 18.00 22.42
N THR A 575 -35.82 18.27 21.13
CA THR A 575 -36.77 17.84 20.10
C THR A 575 -36.08 17.04 19.02
N VAL A 576 -36.78 16.06 18.46
CA VAL A 576 -36.29 15.28 17.32
C VAL A 576 -36.35 16.17 16.08
N ASN A 577 -35.21 16.48 15.46
CA ASN A 577 -35.14 17.44 14.36
C ASN A 577 -35.19 16.78 12.97
N TYR A 578 -34.66 15.57 12.82
CA TYR A 578 -34.83 14.73 11.63
C TYR A 578 -34.80 13.23 11.97
N LEU A 579 -35.57 12.43 11.21
CA LEU A 579 -35.47 10.98 11.14
C LEU A 579 -35.26 10.59 9.69
N ILE A 580 -34.26 9.76 9.45
CA ILE A 580 -33.95 9.23 8.13
C ILE A 580 -34.25 7.74 8.19
N LEU A 581 -35.06 7.26 7.25
CA LEU A 581 -35.27 5.84 7.02
C LEU A 581 -34.70 5.46 5.67
N THR A 582 -33.94 4.37 5.63
CA THR A 582 -33.37 3.83 4.41
C THR A 582 -33.54 2.32 4.42
N ASP A 583 -34.02 1.76 3.31
CA ASP A 583 -34.13 0.33 3.13
C ASP A 583 -32.80 -0.32 2.72
N ARG A 584 -32.80 -1.64 2.58
CA ARG A 584 -31.62 -2.43 2.22
C ARG A 584 -31.16 -2.19 0.78
N VAL A 585 -32.04 -1.77 -0.12
CA VAL A 585 -31.68 -1.44 -1.51
C VAL A 585 -31.33 0.04 -1.70
N GLY A 586 -31.44 0.86 -0.66
CA GLY A 586 -31.09 2.27 -0.63
C GLY A 586 -32.22 3.25 -0.94
N ASN A 587 -33.49 2.82 -1.02
CA ASN A 587 -34.59 3.78 -1.07
C ASN A 587 -34.70 4.47 0.29
N ARG A 588 -34.79 5.81 0.27
CA ARG A 588 -34.69 6.66 1.45
C ARG A 588 -35.84 7.62 1.56
N ASP A 589 -36.33 7.82 2.78
CA ASP A 589 -37.24 8.90 3.15
C ASP A 589 -36.68 9.67 4.36
N GLN A 590 -37.05 10.94 4.45
CA GLN A 590 -36.66 11.83 5.54
C GLN A 590 -37.90 12.42 6.16
N TYR A 591 -37.92 12.53 7.48
CA TYR A 591 -38.99 13.14 8.25
C TYR A 591 -38.44 14.40 8.92
N TYR A 592 -39.18 15.50 8.77
CA TYR A 592 -38.87 16.78 9.41
C TYR A 592 -40.11 17.31 10.11
N GLN A 593 -39.87 18.15 11.11
CA GLN A 593 -40.96 18.77 11.86
C GLN A 593 -41.64 19.84 11.00
N ASN A 594 -42.96 19.78 10.89
CA ASN A 594 -43.76 20.77 10.20
C ASN A 594 -44.18 21.91 11.16
N ALA A 595 -44.91 22.90 10.64
CA ALA A 595 -45.39 24.05 11.41
C ALA A 595 -46.36 23.69 12.56
N THR A 596 -47.00 22.52 12.52
CA THR A 596 -47.91 22.03 13.57
C THR A 596 -47.21 21.14 14.59
N GLY A 597 -45.89 20.97 14.48
CA GLY A 597 -45.08 20.16 15.39
C GLY A 597 -45.09 18.65 15.10
N GLN A 598 -45.77 18.21 14.03
CA GLN A 598 -45.77 16.81 13.58
C GLN A 598 -44.54 16.52 12.72
N PHE A 599 -44.15 15.26 12.67
CA PHE A 599 -43.00 14.81 11.92
C PHE A 599 -43.44 14.12 10.64
N CYS A 600 -43.23 14.78 9.49
CA CYS A 600 -43.83 14.36 8.23
C CYS A 600 -42.76 13.95 7.22
N SER A 601 -43.06 12.90 6.46
CA SER A 601 -42.27 12.43 5.32
C SER A 601 -42.07 13.54 4.29
N GLN A 602 -40.86 13.65 3.74
CA GLN A 602 -40.55 14.57 2.64
C GLN A 602 -41.06 14.06 1.30
N LEU A 603 -41.24 12.75 1.15
CA LEU A 603 -41.75 12.13 -0.08
C LEU A 603 -43.29 12.06 -0.11
N ASN A 604 -43.92 11.89 1.06
CA ASN A 604 -45.36 11.94 1.22
C ASN A 604 -45.73 12.79 2.44
N VAL A 605 -45.91 14.09 2.22
CA VAL A 605 -46.17 15.08 3.29
C VAL A 605 -47.46 14.85 4.09
N THR A 606 -48.33 13.94 3.65
CA THR A 606 -49.53 13.54 4.41
C THR A 606 -49.25 12.46 5.44
N GLN A 607 -48.12 11.77 5.31
CA GLN A 607 -47.66 10.73 6.22
C GLN A 607 -46.85 11.36 7.34
N CYS A 608 -47.50 11.54 8.48
CA CYS A 608 -46.91 12.18 9.64
C CYS A 608 -47.05 11.31 10.89
N ILE A 609 -46.04 11.37 11.75
CA ILE A 609 -46.04 10.80 13.09
C ILE A 609 -45.90 11.92 14.13
N ILE A 610 -46.21 11.61 15.38
CA ILE A 610 -45.99 12.55 16.50
C ILE A 610 -44.60 12.28 17.07
N PRO A 611 -43.67 13.25 17.05
CA PRO A 611 -42.36 13.08 17.65
C PRO A 611 -42.47 13.21 19.19
N PRO A 612 -41.73 12.40 19.95
CA PRO A 612 -41.66 12.56 21.40
C PRO A 612 -40.79 13.77 21.79
N THR A 613 -40.94 14.24 23.02
CA THR A 613 -40.11 15.32 23.59
C THR A 613 -39.26 14.84 24.75
N VAL A 614 -38.04 15.37 24.87
CA VAL A 614 -37.13 15.05 25.98
C VAL A 614 -36.92 16.31 26.83
N GLN A 615 -37.28 16.26 28.10
CA GLN A 615 -37.02 17.35 29.04
C GLN A 615 -35.71 17.11 29.76
N VAL A 616 -34.73 17.99 29.54
CA VAL A 616 -33.40 17.90 30.14
C VAL A 616 -33.28 18.93 31.27
N SER A 617 -33.10 18.42 32.49
CA SER A 617 -32.72 19.20 33.67
C SER A 617 -31.20 19.21 33.81
N SER A 618 -30.60 20.39 33.85
CA SER A 618 -29.15 20.56 33.92
C SER A 618 -28.84 21.98 34.38
N VAL A 619 -27.67 22.21 34.98
CA VAL A 619 -27.13 23.57 35.07
C VAL A 619 -26.84 24.15 33.68
N GLY A 620 -26.57 23.28 32.70
CA GLY A 620 -26.43 23.59 31.29
C GLY A 620 -25.14 24.33 30.95
N ASP A 621 -24.36 23.77 30.05
CA ASP A 621 -23.30 24.49 29.35
C ASP A 621 -23.73 24.77 27.91
N ALA A 622 -23.87 26.05 27.59
CA ALA A 622 -24.22 26.52 26.25
C ALA A 622 -23.04 27.15 25.51
N ASN A 623 -21.88 27.26 26.17
CA ASN A 623 -20.70 27.91 25.62
C ASN A 623 -19.74 26.86 25.07
N ALA A 624 -19.37 27.00 23.81
CA ALA A 624 -18.32 26.16 23.24
C ALA A 624 -16.93 26.61 23.71
N PRO A 625 -15.91 25.71 23.71
CA PRO A 625 -14.57 26.04 24.16
C PRO A 625 -13.96 27.24 23.42
N LEU A 626 -13.09 27.94 24.13
CA LEU A 626 -12.35 29.10 23.64
C LEU A 626 -10.89 28.72 23.38
N LEU A 627 -10.41 29.05 22.19
CA LEU A 627 -8.98 29.02 21.87
C LEU A 627 -8.30 30.24 22.49
N GLN A 628 -7.39 30.01 23.44
CA GLN A 628 -6.62 31.08 24.07
C GLN A 628 -5.33 31.37 23.32
N THR A 629 -4.63 30.30 22.93
CA THR A 629 -3.37 30.37 22.18
C THR A 629 -3.34 29.26 21.15
N VAL A 630 -2.63 29.50 20.04
CA VAL A 630 -2.19 28.46 19.13
C VAL A 630 -0.81 28.85 18.61
N SER A 631 0.07 27.88 18.49
CA SER A 631 1.42 28.06 17.97
C SER A 631 1.82 26.83 17.17
N LEU A 632 2.67 27.05 16.16
CA LEU A 632 3.21 26.00 15.33
C LEU A 632 4.71 25.89 15.58
N SER A 633 5.21 24.66 15.66
CA SER A 633 6.64 24.37 15.65
C SER A 633 6.93 23.31 14.60
N VAL A 634 8.09 23.42 13.95
CA VAL A 634 8.48 22.51 12.86
C VAL A 634 9.73 21.77 13.28
N ASN A 635 9.67 20.44 13.18
CA ASN A 635 10.83 19.57 13.35
C ASN A 635 10.94 18.66 12.14
N ASN A 636 11.90 18.95 11.27
CA ASN A 636 12.06 18.29 9.97
C ASN A 636 10.77 18.39 9.14
N ASN A 637 10.10 17.26 8.91
CA ASN A 637 8.87 17.16 8.13
C ASN A 637 7.61 17.03 9.01
N VAL A 638 7.74 17.20 10.32
CA VAL A 638 6.62 17.17 11.28
C VAL A 638 6.34 18.58 11.76
N VAL A 639 5.07 18.99 11.67
CA VAL A 639 4.55 20.22 12.25
C VAL A 639 3.76 19.87 13.50
N THR A 640 4.17 20.42 14.63
CA THR A 640 3.46 20.29 15.89
C THR A 640 2.62 21.55 16.12
N GLY A 641 1.30 21.38 16.19
CA GLY A 641 0.36 22.42 16.59
C GLY A 641 0.06 22.33 18.08
N ALA A 642 0.48 23.35 18.85
CA ALA A 642 0.25 23.45 20.28
C ALA A 642 -0.76 24.57 20.59
N LEU A 643 -1.73 24.28 21.45
CA LEU A 643 -2.84 25.18 21.78
C LEU A 643 -3.19 25.11 23.27
N THR A 644 -3.55 26.27 23.84
CA THR A 644 -4.23 26.33 25.13
C THR A 644 -5.71 26.57 24.88
N VAL A 645 -6.54 25.68 25.42
CA VAL A 645 -8.00 25.72 25.28
C VAL A 645 -8.62 25.82 26.66
N THR A 646 -9.55 26.74 26.80
CA THR A 646 -10.34 26.92 28.02
C THR A 646 -11.81 26.69 27.75
N ASP A 647 -12.50 26.22 28.77
CA ASP A 647 -13.93 26.03 28.79
C ASP A 647 -14.47 26.47 30.15
N ASP A 648 -15.69 26.99 30.20
CA ASP A 648 -16.27 27.55 31.42
C ASP A 648 -16.99 26.51 32.29
N LEU A 649 -17.44 25.37 31.74
CA LEU A 649 -18.20 24.41 32.53
C LEU A 649 -18.04 22.94 32.12
N SER A 650 -18.24 22.57 30.86
CA SER A 650 -18.27 21.15 30.44
C SER A 650 -16.89 20.59 30.11
N GLY A 651 -15.92 21.44 29.82
CA GLY A 651 -14.54 21.08 29.53
C GLY A 651 -14.33 20.64 28.09
N ALA A 652 -13.23 21.08 27.49
CA ALA A 652 -12.82 20.68 26.14
C ALA A 652 -12.48 19.17 26.07
N THR A 653 -12.99 18.52 25.02
CA THR A 653 -12.81 17.08 24.76
C THR A 653 -11.89 16.80 23.58
N ASN A 654 -12.04 17.56 22.49
CA ASN A 654 -11.27 17.38 21.27
C ASN A 654 -10.93 18.73 20.63
N ALA A 655 -9.81 18.77 19.92
CA ALA A 655 -9.45 19.86 19.03
C ALA A 655 -8.91 19.30 17.71
N TYR A 656 -9.31 19.88 16.59
CA TYR A 656 -8.93 19.45 15.23
C TYR A 656 -8.33 20.62 14.47
N LEU A 657 -7.10 20.44 13.97
CA LEU A 657 -6.35 21.45 13.23
C LEU A 657 -6.31 21.07 11.76
N TYR A 658 -6.61 22.03 10.89
CA TYR A 658 -6.73 21.83 9.46
C TYR A 658 -5.85 22.81 8.70
N TYR A 659 -4.90 22.28 7.93
CA TYR A 659 -3.93 23.02 7.15
C TYR A 659 -4.26 22.96 5.66
N ARG A 660 -3.99 24.03 4.93
CA ARG A 660 -4.21 24.12 3.47
C ARG A 660 -3.02 24.77 2.78
N SER A 661 -2.62 24.22 1.63
CA SER A 661 -1.60 24.81 0.76
C SER A 661 -2.09 26.11 0.13
N ALA A 662 -1.22 27.11 0.04
CA ALA A 662 -1.50 28.36 -0.68
C ALA A 662 -1.39 28.20 -2.21
N THR A 663 -0.69 27.16 -2.68
CA THR A 663 -0.32 26.96 -4.08
C THR A 663 -1.07 25.80 -4.73
N SER A 664 -1.73 24.94 -3.94
CA SER A 664 -2.47 23.77 -4.42
C SER A 664 -3.76 23.53 -3.63
N THR A 665 -4.51 22.50 -4.02
CA THR A 665 -5.70 22.05 -3.28
C THR A 665 -5.39 21.12 -2.11
N GLN A 666 -4.11 20.83 -1.85
CA GLN A 666 -3.71 19.89 -0.80
C GLN A 666 -4.03 20.41 0.58
N THR A 667 -4.33 19.45 1.47
CA THR A 667 -4.77 19.71 2.83
C THR A 667 -4.14 18.69 3.76
N GLN A 668 -3.82 19.11 4.97
CA GLN A 668 -3.29 18.26 6.03
C GLN A 668 -4.06 18.51 7.31
N TYR A 669 -4.12 17.56 8.23
CA TYR A 669 -4.84 17.74 9.48
C TYR A 669 -4.32 16.87 10.62
N CYS A 670 -4.63 17.26 11.86
CA CYS A 670 -4.37 16.45 13.03
C CYS A 670 -5.43 16.67 14.14
N TRP A 671 -5.61 15.63 14.97
CA TRP A 671 -6.46 15.68 16.16
C TRP A 671 -5.57 15.87 17.40
N ALA A 672 -5.72 17.00 18.05
CA ALA A 672 -4.96 17.33 19.25
C ALA A 672 -5.48 16.57 20.47
N SER A 673 -4.54 16.11 21.29
CA SER A 673 -4.80 15.48 22.59
C SER A 673 -4.28 16.38 23.70
N ARG A 674 -4.97 16.38 24.85
CA ARG A 674 -4.57 17.18 26.00
C ARG A 674 -3.27 16.64 26.59
N THR A 675 -2.23 17.47 26.63
CA THR A 675 -0.90 17.14 27.16
C THR A 675 -0.75 17.51 28.63
N SER A 676 -1.41 18.59 29.07
CA SER A 676 -1.36 19.08 30.46
C SER A 676 -2.61 19.88 30.84
N GLY A 677 -2.77 20.17 32.13
CA GLY A 677 -3.91 20.92 32.67
C GLY A 677 -5.17 20.07 32.84
N THR A 678 -6.32 20.74 32.84
CA THR A 678 -7.65 20.12 33.03
C THR A 678 -8.49 20.25 31.75
N ALA A 679 -9.68 19.65 31.73
CA ALA A 679 -10.61 19.85 30.62
C ALA A 679 -11.11 21.31 30.53
N LEU A 680 -11.17 22.04 31.65
CA LEU A 680 -11.60 23.45 31.69
C LEU A 680 -10.48 24.43 31.31
N ASN A 681 -9.23 24.03 31.48
CA ASN A 681 -8.07 24.82 31.09
C ASN A 681 -6.90 23.88 30.87
N GLY A 682 -6.62 23.56 29.61
CA GLY A 682 -5.64 22.56 29.24
C GLY A 682 -4.81 22.99 28.05
N ASP A 683 -3.59 22.46 28.02
CA ASP A 683 -2.72 22.53 26.85
C ASP A 683 -2.89 21.26 26.04
N TRP A 684 -2.92 21.41 24.73
CA TRP A 684 -3.17 20.35 23.77
C TRP A 684 -2.13 20.40 22.67
N SER A 685 -1.82 19.24 22.09
CA SER A 685 -0.87 19.13 21.01
C SER A 685 -1.30 18.07 20.01
N CYS A 686 -1.01 18.30 18.73
CA CYS A 686 -0.92 17.26 17.71
C CYS A 686 0.23 17.48 16.75
N ASP A 687 0.69 16.37 16.20
CA ASP A 687 1.69 16.33 15.14
C ASP A 687 1.01 16.00 13.82
N VAL A 688 1.43 16.68 12.76
CA VAL A 688 1.09 16.35 11.38
C VAL A 688 2.36 16.25 10.55
N THR A 689 2.48 15.16 9.80
CA THR A 689 3.66 14.90 8.97
C THR A 689 3.38 15.35 7.54
N PHE A 690 4.19 16.27 7.04
CA PHE A 690 4.21 16.62 5.64
C PHE A 690 5.11 15.62 4.90
N SER A 691 4.57 15.00 3.85
CA SER A 691 5.38 14.12 3.01
C SER A 691 6.37 14.95 2.19
N GLN A 692 7.41 14.29 1.66
CA GLN A 692 8.35 14.94 0.74
C GLN A 692 7.70 15.34 -0.61
N TYR A 693 6.45 14.91 -0.87
CA TYR A 693 5.70 15.28 -2.07
C TYR A 693 4.67 16.39 -1.85
N ALA A 694 4.56 16.90 -0.62
CA ALA A 694 3.67 18.01 -0.32
C ALA A 694 4.06 19.24 -1.15
N ALA A 695 3.05 20.00 -1.62
CA ALA A 695 3.25 21.23 -2.35
C ALA A 695 4.22 22.17 -1.61
N ARG A 696 5.21 22.73 -2.31
CA ARG A 696 6.16 23.67 -1.70
C ARG A 696 5.53 25.04 -1.52
N GLY A 697 6.17 25.79 -0.63
CA GLY A 697 5.80 27.15 -0.30
C GLY A 697 4.90 27.19 0.92
N GLN A 698 4.02 28.17 0.91
CA GLN A 698 3.26 28.57 2.09
C GLN A 698 2.07 27.63 2.32
N TRP A 699 1.95 27.13 3.53
CA TRP A 699 0.78 26.44 4.05
C TRP A 699 0.24 27.21 5.24
N PHE A 700 -1.09 27.27 5.34
CA PHE A 700 -1.75 27.97 6.43
C PHE A 700 -2.50 26.99 7.32
N LEU A 701 -2.45 27.20 8.64
CA LEU A 701 -3.51 26.69 9.52
C LEU A 701 -4.81 27.42 9.15
N GLU A 702 -5.66 26.75 8.39
CA GLU A 702 -6.85 27.32 7.78
C GLU A 702 -8.04 27.26 8.73
N ALA A 703 -8.13 26.24 9.58
CA ALA A 703 -9.17 26.16 10.59
C ALA A 703 -8.76 25.37 11.85
N VAL A 704 -9.38 25.74 12.99
CA VAL A 704 -9.34 25.00 14.25
C VAL A 704 -10.76 24.75 14.72
N TYR A 705 -11.10 23.49 15.00
CA TYR A 705 -12.42 23.09 15.51
C TYR A 705 -12.26 22.59 16.93
N LEU A 706 -13.02 23.16 17.86
CA LEU A 706 -13.04 22.79 19.26
C LEU A 706 -14.39 22.18 19.64
N TYR A 707 -14.33 21.18 20.51
CA TYR A 707 -15.49 20.43 21.02
C TYR A 707 -15.39 20.32 22.54
N ASP A 708 -16.50 20.44 23.23
CA ASP A 708 -16.58 20.19 24.68
C ASP A 708 -17.30 18.88 25.02
N ALA A 709 -17.50 18.63 26.32
CA ALA A 709 -18.19 17.45 26.81
C ALA A 709 -19.72 17.57 26.69
N ALA A 710 -20.28 18.77 26.67
CA ALA A 710 -21.71 19.00 26.46
C ALA A 710 -22.12 18.87 24.98
N GLY A 711 -21.17 18.88 24.05
CA GLY A 711 -21.39 18.81 22.61
C GLY A 711 -21.48 20.18 21.92
N ASN A 712 -21.09 21.26 22.58
CA ASN A 712 -20.96 22.55 21.90
C ASN A 712 -19.67 22.57 21.07
N THR A 713 -19.72 23.31 19.96
CA THR A 713 -18.62 23.36 18.99
C THR A 713 -18.28 24.79 18.62
N ARG A 714 -16.98 25.06 18.44
CA ARG A 714 -16.49 26.35 17.93
C ARG A 714 -15.49 26.13 16.81
N ALA A 715 -15.76 26.75 15.67
CA ALA A 715 -14.87 26.72 14.51
C ALA A 715 -14.20 28.09 14.33
N TYR A 716 -12.89 28.11 14.43
CA TYR A 716 -12.04 29.24 14.06
C TYR A 716 -11.58 29.04 12.61
N GLN A 717 -11.70 30.07 11.79
CA GLN A 717 -11.24 30.10 10.41
C GLN A 717 -10.20 31.20 10.26
N ARG A 718 -9.16 30.95 9.48
CA ARG A 718 -8.17 31.96 9.15
C ARG A 718 -8.83 33.15 8.44
N GLN A 719 -8.44 34.35 8.84
CA GLN A 719 -8.88 35.55 8.14
C GLN A 719 -8.18 35.63 6.77
N GLN A 720 -8.95 35.86 5.70
CA GLN A 720 -8.41 35.95 4.35
C GLN A 720 -7.30 37.00 4.26
N GLY A 721 -6.13 36.60 3.75
CA GLY A 721 -4.96 37.48 3.60
C GLY A 721 -4.13 37.67 4.89
N SER A 722 -4.52 37.06 6.01
CA SER A 722 -3.74 37.05 7.24
C SER A 722 -2.93 35.76 7.39
N THR A 723 -1.75 35.87 8.03
CA THR A 723 -0.89 34.75 8.41
C THR A 723 -0.96 34.43 9.90
N ASP A 724 -1.70 35.22 10.69
CA ASP A 724 -1.68 35.17 12.16
C ASP A 724 -3.05 35.24 12.82
N THR A 725 -4.09 35.62 12.07
CA THR A 725 -5.40 35.96 12.62
C THR A 725 -6.41 34.87 12.28
N MET A 726 -7.10 34.38 13.30
CA MET A 726 -8.25 33.50 13.15
C MET A 726 -9.50 34.11 13.75
N CYS A 727 -10.64 33.84 13.13
CA CYS A 727 -11.95 34.37 13.49
C CYS A 727 -12.95 33.24 13.70
N TYR A 728 -13.83 33.38 14.68
CA TYR A 728 -15.06 32.60 14.77
C TYR A 728 -16.27 33.53 14.63
N TYR A 729 -17.42 32.98 14.22
CA TYR A 729 -18.57 33.76 13.79
C TYR A 729 -19.81 33.45 14.65
N PRO A 730 -19.91 34.01 15.87
CA PRO A 730 -21.14 33.95 16.65
C PRO A 730 -22.23 34.84 16.01
N PRO A 731 -23.51 34.68 16.40
CA PRO A 731 -24.62 35.50 15.90
C PRO A 731 -24.44 37.01 16.09
N THR A 732 -23.59 37.42 17.04
CA THR A 732 -23.28 38.81 17.37
C THR A 732 -22.25 39.47 16.43
N GLY A 733 -21.68 38.71 15.48
CA GLY A 733 -20.66 39.19 14.54
C GLY A 733 -19.30 38.51 14.76
N ALA A 734 -18.41 38.66 13.79
CA ALA A 734 -17.10 38.01 13.79
C ALA A 734 -16.24 38.44 14.99
N VAL A 735 -15.60 37.47 15.65
CA VAL A 735 -14.62 37.71 16.70
C VAL A 735 -13.28 37.15 16.23
N CYS A 736 -12.30 38.04 16.05
CA CYS A 736 -10.98 37.70 15.51
C CYS A 736 -9.88 37.95 16.54
N GLN A 737 -8.88 37.08 16.57
CA GLN A 737 -7.71 37.19 17.43
C GLN A 737 -6.45 36.83 16.63
N ALA A 738 -5.36 37.57 16.88
CA ALA A 738 -4.04 37.26 16.35
C ALA A 738 -3.29 36.31 17.30
N PHE A 739 -2.62 35.31 16.73
CA PHE A 739 -1.92 34.24 17.44
C PHE A 739 -0.43 34.13 17.08
N GLY A 740 0.12 35.14 16.41
CA GLY A 740 1.45 35.05 15.80
C GLY A 740 1.44 34.21 14.53
N SER A 741 2.59 33.97 13.91
CA SER A 741 2.64 33.27 12.61
C SER A 741 2.07 31.85 12.70
N LEU A 742 1.01 31.58 11.93
CA LEU A 742 0.36 30.28 11.76
C LEU A 742 0.61 29.71 10.36
N GLU A 743 1.77 30.05 9.82
CA GLU A 743 2.26 29.62 8.52
C GLU A 743 3.32 28.54 8.67
N VAL A 744 3.28 27.57 7.77
CA VAL A 744 4.31 26.55 7.58
C VAL A 744 4.91 26.75 6.19
N ILE A 745 6.23 26.83 6.10
CA ILE A 745 6.94 26.87 4.82
C ILE A 745 7.49 25.49 4.51
N VAL A 746 6.96 24.86 3.46
CA VAL A 746 7.47 23.60 2.92
C VAL A 746 8.52 23.91 1.86
N GLN A 747 9.72 23.31 1.96
CA GLN A 747 10.89 23.60 1.13
C GLN A 747 11.19 22.54 0.08
#